data_AF-A0AAN7JJB5-F1
#
_entry.id   AF-A0AAN7JJB5-F1
#
_cell.length_a   1.000
_cell.length_b   1.000
_cell.length_c   1.000
_cell.angle_alpha   90.00
_cell.angle_beta   90.00
_cell.angle_gamma   90.00
#
_symmetry.space_group_name_H-M   'P 1'
#
loop_
_entity.id
_entity.type
_entity.pdbx_description
1 polymer ?
#
loop_
_entity_poly.entity_id
_entity_poly.type
_entity_poly.pdbx_seq_one_letter_code
_entity_poly.pdbx_strand_id
1 'polypeptide(L)'
;MSRHMEEEERSSFVIGLIENRAKEVGVAAFDLRSASLYLSQYIETSSSYQNTRTLLHFYEPMVIIVPSNNLAPDGMVGVSELVDKLYPSVRKALMVRGCFDDTKGALLIKNLAAKEPSALGLGTYYKQYYLCLAATAATIKWIEAEKGVIVTNHSLLVTFNGSFDHMNIDATSVQNLEIIEPFHSALLGTSNKKKSLFHMLKTTKTIGGTRLLRANLLQPLKDIETIKARLDCLDELMNNEQMFFGLSQVLRKFPKETDRVLCHFCFKPKKVAKESIGMDHTRKSQQLVSSIILLKTALDALPLLSKVLKDAKSFLLVNIYKSVCENEKYDTIRKRIWEVIDEDVLHARVPFVARTQQCFAVKAGIDGLLDIARRSFCDTSEAIHGLASKYRGEFNIPNLKLPFNNRQGFYFSIPYKDVQGKLPRKFIQVMKHGNNIHCSTLELTSLNVRNKSAAGECYIRTEICLEALTDSIREDISFLTLLAEVLCLLDMIVNSFAHSISTKPIDQYSRPEFTDHGPLAIDAGRHPILESVHSDFIPNSLFLSEASNMLIVVGPNMSGKSTYLQQVCLLIILAQIGCYVPARFATIRVVDRIFTRMGSMDNLESNSSTFMTEMKETAFIMQNVSERSLIVMDELGRATSSSDGLAIAWSCCEYLLSLKAYTIFATHMEAMTELATIYPNAKISHFDVDVKNNRLDFKFQLKDGPRHVPHYGLRLAEVAGLPDSVIRTARSITSRITEKVP
;
A
#
# COMPACT_ATOMS: atom_id res chain seq x y z
N MET A 1 -8.69 -2.11 22.89
CA MET A 1 -7.43 -2.11 22.11
C MET A 1 -7.65 -2.41 20.63
N SER A 2 -8.69 -3.14 20.22
CA SER A 2 -9.00 -3.42 18.80
C SER A 2 -9.55 -2.21 18.03
N ARG A 3 -10.42 -1.38 18.62
CA ARG A 3 -11.04 -0.23 17.93
C ARG A 3 -10.12 0.94 17.57
N HIS A 4 -8.95 1.07 18.20
CA HIS A 4 -7.98 2.13 17.83
C HIS A 4 -7.03 1.70 16.71
N MET A 5 -6.84 0.40 16.48
CA MET A 5 -6.06 -0.09 15.32
C MET A 5 -6.88 -0.02 14.02
N GLU A 6 -8.21 -0.19 14.07
CA GLU A 6 -9.09 -0.11 12.90
C GLU A 6 -9.24 1.33 12.33
N GLU A 7 -9.02 2.38 13.14
CA GLU A 7 -9.03 3.76 12.63
C GLU A 7 -7.73 4.16 11.93
N GLU A 8 -6.61 3.49 12.21
CA GLU A 8 -5.27 3.85 11.70
C GLU A 8 -4.97 3.29 10.29
N GLU A 9 -5.75 2.30 9.83
CA GLU A 9 -5.66 1.71 8.49
C GLU A 9 -6.49 2.46 7.42
N ARG A 10 -7.25 3.50 7.79
CA ARG A 10 -7.98 4.31 6.79
C ARG A 10 -7.03 5.12 5.92
N SER A 11 -7.24 5.05 4.61
CA SER A 11 -6.46 5.79 3.60
C SER A 11 -6.35 7.29 3.90
N SER A 12 -5.20 7.87 3.54
CA SER A 12 -4.86 9.30 3.73
C SER A 12 -4.97 10.14 2.46
N PHE A 13 -5.43 9.54 1.35
CA PHE A 13 -5.47 10.20 0.05
C PHE A 13 -6.70 11.11 -0.13
N VAL A 14 -6.45 12.36 -0.47
CA VAL A 14 -7.46 13.31 -0.94
C VAL A 14 -7.27 13.47 -2.44
N ILE A 15 -8.29 13.18 -3.24
CA ILE A 15 -8.17 13.20 -4.69
C ILE A 15 -9.06 14.28 -5.28
N GLY A 16 -8.46 15.23 -5.99
CA GLY A 16 -9.16 16.13 -6.89
C GLY A 16 -9.33 15.52 -8.27
N LEU A 17 -10.54 15.56 -8.81
CA LEU A 17 -10.88 15.11 -10.15
C LEU A 17 -11.55 16.23 -10.94
N ILE A 18 -11.14 16.41 -12.18
CA ILE A 18 -11.80 17.28 -13.15
C ILE A 18 -11.80 16.64 -14.53
N GLU A 19 -12.90 16.82 -15.26
CA GLU A 19 -13.06 16.38 -16.64
C GLU A 19 -13.29 17.56 -17.58
N ASN A 20 -12.87 17.40 -18.85
CA ASN A 20 -13.26 18.29 -19.93
C ASN A 20 -14.29 17.63 -20.87
N ARG A 21 -14.79 18.38 -21.86
CA ARG A 21 -15.75 17.87 -22.85
C ARG A 21 -15.18 16.81 -23.79
N ALA A 22 -13.85 16.68 -23.86
CA ALA A 22 -13.14 15.70 -24.68
C ALA A 22 -12.80 14.41 -23.90
N LYS A 23 -13.42 14.18 -22.72
CA LYS A 23 -13.16 13.04 -21.82
C LYS A 23 -11.72 12.93 -21.34
N GLU A 24 -10.99 14.03 -21.34
CA GLU A 24 -9.71 14.12 -20.67
C GLU A 24 -9.97 14.33 -19.19
N VAL A 25 -9.35 13.50 -18.36
CA VAL A 25 -9.49 13.53 -16.90
C VAL A 25 -8.17 13.98 -16.30
N GLY A 26 -8.23 15.04 -15.49
CA GLY A 26 -7.15 15.48 -14.63
C GLY A 26 -7.35 14.98 -13.21
N VAL A 27 -6.32 14.35 -12.65
CA VAL A 27 -6.29 13.79 -11.31
C VAL A 27 -5.16 14.43 -10.53
N ALA A 28 -5.47 14.89 -9.32
CA ALA A 28 -4.50 15.30 -8.32
C ALA A 28 -4.73 14.48 -7.06
N ALA A 29 -3.89 13.48 -6.82
CA ALA A 29 -3.95 12.65 -5.61
C ALA A 29 -2.94 13.18 -4.60
N PHE A 30 -3.45 13.72 -3.50
CA PHE A 30 -2.64 14.27 -2.41
C PHE A 30 -2.63 13.30 -1.23
N ASP A 31 -1.45 12.84 -0.83
CA ASP A 31 -1.29 12.06 0.38
C ASP A 31 -1.02 12.96 1.60
N LEU A 32 -2.01 13.05 2.50
CA LEU A 32 -1.87 13.81 3.74
C LEU A 32 -0.79 13.25 4.68
N ARG A 33 -0.37 11.98 4.51
CA ARG A 33 0.66 11.36 5.37
C ARG A 33 2.07 11.55 4.86
N SER A 34 2.29 11.56 3.54
CA SER A 34 3.62 11.68 2.94
C SER A 34 3.93 13.07 2.35
N ALA A 35 2.98 14.01 2.43
CA ALA A 35 3.09 15.34 1.81
C ALA A 35 3.55 15.24 0.33
N SER A 36 2.99 14.25 -0.36
CA SER A 36 3.25 13.98 -1.77
C SER A 36 2.00 14.24 -2.59
N LEU A 37 2.22 14.83 -3.76
CA LEU A 37 1.20 15.17 -4.73
C LEU A 37 1.50 14.41 -6.03
N TYR A 38 0.62 13.49 -6.38
CA TYR A 38 0.68 12.72 -7.61
C TYR A 38 -0.29 13.31 -8.62
N LEU A 39 0.23 13.67 -9.79
CA LEU A 39 -0.50 14.32 -10.86
C LEU A 39 -0.61 13.40 -12.05
N SER A 40 -1.83 13.17 -12.52
CA SER A 40 -2.09 12.37 -13.72
C SER A 40 -3.07 13.08 -14.62
N GLN A 41 -2.83 13.01 -15.93
CA GLN A 41 -3.78 13.46 -16.93
C GLN A 41 -3.78 12.44 -18.07
N TYR A 42 -4.97 11.99 -18.44
CA TYR A 42 -5.15 10.99 -19.49
C TYR A 42 -6.53 11.14 -20.13
N ILE A 43 -6.65 10.65 -21.35
CA ILE A 43 -7.93 10.60 -22.06
C ILE A 43 -8.62 9.31 -21.67
N GLU A 44 -9.88 9.42 -21.25
CA GLU A 44 -10.73 8.27 -20.98
C GLU A 44 -11.43 7.82 -22.27
N THR A 45 -10.99 6.68 -22.80
CA THR A 45 -11.52 6.10 -24.05
C THR A 45 -12.84 5.36 -23.83
N SER A 46 -13.08 4.86 -22.61
CA SER A 46 -14.26 4.08 -22.22
C SER A 46 -15.39 4.96 -21.65
N SER A 47 -16.65 4.56 -21.84
CA SER A 47 -17.80 5.18 -21.15
C SER A 47 -17.91 4.79 -19.66
N SER A 48 -17.13 3.80 -19.23
CA SER A 48 -17.10 3.26 -17.86
C SER A 48 -16.01 3.87 -16.98
N TYR A 49 -15.20 4.80 -17.49
CA TYR A 49 -14.11 5.47 -16.77
C TYR A 49 -13.12 4.52 -16.09
N GLN A 50 -12.69 3.47 -16.78
CA GLN A 50 -11.91 2.38 -16.17
C GLN A 50 -10.52 2.83 -15.70
N ASN A 51 -9.85 3.75 -16.41
CA ASN A 51 -8.55 4.27 -15.97
C ASN A 51 -8.69 5.07 -14.69
N THR A 52 -9.69 5.94 -14.64
CA THR A 52 -10.04 6.69 -13.44
C THR A 52 -10.45 5.78 -12.29
N ARG A 53 -11.21 4.71 -12.57
CA ARG A 53 -11.60 3.71 -11.57
C ARG A 53 -10.38 2.97 -11.00
N THR A 54 -9.44 2.59 -11.86
CA THR A 54 -8.20 1.91 -11.46
C THR A 54 -7.35 2.81 -10.56
N LEU A 55 -7.23 4.10 -10.90
CA LEU A 55 -6.52 5.07 -10.06
C LEU A 55 -7.22 5.32 -8.72
N LEU A 56 -8.54 5.44 -8.71
CA LEU A 56 -9.30 5.58 -7.46
C LEU A 56 -9.16 4.35 -6.58
N HIS A 57 -9.13 3.15 -7.17
CA HIS A 57 -8.87 1.92 -6.42
C HIS A 57 -7.42 1.82 -5.93
N PHE A 58 -6.45 2.32 -6.71
CA PHE A 58 -5.04 2.36 -6.34
C PHE A 58 -4.79 3.26 -5.10
N TYR A 59 -5.37 4.46 -5.09
CA TYR A 59 -5.18 5.43 -4.01
C TYR A 59 -6.16 5.26 -2.84
N GLU A 60 -7.26 4.53 -3.02
CA GLU A 60 -8.33 4.33 -2.01
C GLU A 60 -8.74 5.65 -1.32
N PRO A 61 -9.22 6.69 -2.01
CA PRO A 61 -9.36 8.02 -1.42
C PRO A 61 -10.26 8.04 -0.17
N MET A 62 -9.85 8.85 0.82
CA MET A 62 -10.71 9.22 1.94
C MET A 62 -11.72 10.31 1.54
N VAL A 63 -11.35 11.19 0.62
CA VAL A 63 -12.21 12.25 0.08
C VAL A 63 -11.96 12.40 -1.42
N ILE A 64 -13.04 12.50 -2.18
CA ILE A 64 -13.00 12.80 -3.62
C ILE A 64 -13.60 14.20 -3.83
N ILE A 65 -12.79 15.11 -4.37
CA ILE A 65 -13.16 16.49 -4.67
C ILE A 65 -13.49 16.58 -6.15
N VAL A 66 -14.70 17.03 -6.47
CA VAL A 66 -15.19 17.19 -7.85
C VAL A 66 -15.86 18.55 -8.05
N PRO A 67 -15.90 19.06 -9.29
CA PRO A 67 -16.63 20.29 -9.60
C PRO A 67 -18.15 20.12 -9.37
N SER A 68 -18.81 21.23 -9.02
CA SER A 68 -20.26 21.28 -8.80
C SER A 68 -21.14 21.05 -10.03
N ASN A 69 -20.57 21.09 -11.24
CA ASN A 69 -21.32 20.99 -12.49
C ASN A 69 -21.10 19.63 -13.17
N ASN A 70 -22.18 19.03 -13.67
CA ASN A 70 -22.12 17.84 -14.52
C ASN A 70 -21.71 18.25 -15.94
N LEU A 71 -20.47 17.97 -16.33
CA LEU A 71 -20.02 18.14 -17.71
C LEU A 71 -19.82 16.78 -18.35
N ALA A 72 -20.91 16.20 -18.83
CA ALA A 72 -20.86 15.16 -19.85
C ALA A 72 -21.45 15.73 -21.14
N PRO A 73 -20.96 15.34 -22.33
CA PRO A 73 -21.71 15.54 -23.57
C PRO A 73 -23.09 14.84 -23.47
N ASP A 74 -24.08 15.36 -24.20
CA ASP A 74 -25.47 14.90 -24.13
C ASP A 74 -25.57 13.36 -24.16
N GLY A 75 -26.11 12.77 -23.08
CA GLY A 75 -26.37 11.33 -22.97
C GLY A 75 -25.30 10.46 -22.29
N MET A 76 -24.22 11.01 -21.72
CA MET A 76 -23.20 10.22 -20.99
C MET A 76 -23.11 10.53 -19.49
N VAL A 77 -22.59 9.58 -18.71
CA VAL A 77 -22.28 9.71 -17.28
C VAL A 77 -20.99 10.52 -17.14
N GLY A 78 -21.00 11.63 -16.39
CA GLY A 78 -19.78 12.41 -16.08
C GLY A 78 -18.99 11.84 -14.90
N VAL A 79 -17.73 12.24 -14.72
CA VAL A 79 -16.88 11.81 -13.59
C VAL A 79 -17.54 12.04 -12.23
N SER A 80 -18.33 13.12 -12.08
CA SER A 80 -19.08 13.38 -10.83
C SER A 80 -20.12 12.29 -10.53
N GLU A 81 -20.83 11.82 -11.55
CA GLU A 81 -21.88 10.81 -11.43
C GLU A 81 -21.29 9.38 -11.36
N LEU A 82 -20.12 9.15 -11.98
CA LEU A 82 -19.33 7.94 -11.80
C LEU A 82 -18.97 7.72 -10.32
N VAL A 83 -18.47 8.77 -9.65
CA VAL A 83 -18.11 8.72 -8.23
C VAL A 83 -19.33 8.38 -7.37
N ASP A 84 -20.50 8.95 -7.69
CA ASP A 84 -21.75 8.65 -6.96
C ASP A 84 -22.18 7.20 -7.11
N LYS A 85 -22.01 6.59 -8.29
CA LYS A 85 -22.40 5.19 -8.56
C LYS A 85 -21.43 4.17 -7.99
N LEU A 86 -20.12 4.42 -8.09
CA LEU A 86 -19.10 3.42 -7.79
C LEU A 86 -18.50 3.53 -6.38
N TYR A 87 -18.57 4.70 -5.74
CA TYR A 87 -17.94 4.95 -4.44
C TYR A 87 -18.90 5.62 -3.43
N PRO A 88 -20.09 5.05 -3.15
CA PRO A 88 -21.07 5.66 -2.25
C PRO A 88 -20.60 5.77 -0.79
N SER A 89 -19.60 4.98 -0.39
CA SER A 89 -19.03 4.97 0.96
C SER A 89 -17.94 6.04 1.17
N VAL A 90 -17.39 6.63 0.10
CA VAL A 90 -16.32 7.64 0.17
C VAL A 90 -16.92 9.04 0.23
N ARG A 91 -16.36 9.90 1.09
CA ARG A 91 -16.87 11.28 1.24
C ARG A 91 -16.60 12.09 -0.04
N LYS A 92 -17.66 12.52 -0.71
CA LYS A 92 -17.60 13.45 -1.86
C LYS A 92 -17.62 14.90 -1.38
N ALA A 93 -16.71 15.72 -1.90
CA ALA A 93 -16.63 17.16 -1.64
C ALA A 93 -16.86 17.94 -2.94
N LEU A 94 -17.93 18.74 -2.99
CA LEU A 94 -18.24 19.58 -4.14
C LEU A 94 -17.53 20.93 -4.00
N MET A 95 -16.80 21.34 -5.03
CA MET A 95 -16.20 22.67 -5.10
C MET A 95 -16.65 23.42 -6.35
N VAL A 96 -16.76 24.74 -6.24
CA VAL A 96 -17.09 25.60 -7.38
C VAL A 96 -15.98 25.49 -8.43
N ARG A 97 -16.35 25.40 -9.71
CA ARG A 97 -15.40 25.22 -10.83
C ARG A 97 -14.29 26.27 -10.86
N GLY A 98 -14.54 27.51 -10.42
CA GLY A 98 -13.51 28.55 -10.30
C GLY A 98 -12.39 28.24 -9.28
N CYS A 99 -12.52 27.18 -8.48
CA CYS A 99 -11.43 26.65 -7.65
C CYS A 99 -10.49 25.71 -8.43
N PHE A 100 -10.94 25.16 -9.56
CA PHE A 100 -10.15 24.33 -10.46
C PHE A 100 -9.52 25.21 -11.53
N ASP A 101 -8.48 25.95 -11.13
CA ASP A 101 -7.79 26.92 -11.96
C ASP A 101 -6.35 26.42 -12.22
N ASP A 102 -6.04 26.13 -13.47
CA ASP A 102 -4.76 25.58 -13.92
C ASP A 102 -3.61 26.56 -13.66
N THR A 103 -3.82 27.86 -13.88
CA THR A 103 -2.80 28.89 -13.64
C THR A 103 -2.45 29.01 -12.16
N LYS A 104 -3.46 28.95 -11.28
CA LYS A 104 -3.24 28.94 -9.82
C LYS A 104 -2.56 27.66 -9.37
N GLY A 105 -2.97 26.50 -9.90
CA GLY A 105 -2.36 25.21 -9.57
C GLY A 105 -0.88 25.15 -9.96
N ALA A 106 -0.55 25.66 -11.15
CA ALA A 106 0.81 25.85 -11.63
C ALA A 106 1.68 26.70 -10.69
N LEU A 107 1.15 27.85 -10.26
CA LEU A 107 1.84 28.74 -9.32
C LEU A 107 2.05 28.08 -7.95
N LEU A 108 1.05 27.35 -7.45
CA LEU A 108 1.16 26.59 -6.20
C LEU A 108 2.25 25.52 -6.29
N ILE A 109 2.30 24.74 -7.35
CA ILE A 109 3.36 23.74 -7.53
C ILE A 109 4.73 24.40 -7.58
N LYS A 110 4.88 25.50 -8.32
CA LYS A 110 6.15 26.24 -8.40
C LYS A 110 6.66 26.72 -7.04
N ASN A 111 5.75 27.12 -6.15
CA ASN A 111 6.10 27.66 -4.83
C ASN A 111 6.28 26.56 -3.77
N LEU A 112 5.46 25.51 -3.83
CA LEU A 112 5.40 24.45 -2.82
C LEU A 112 6.37 23.29 -3.10
N ALA A 113 6.73 23.05 -4.37
CA ALA A 113 7.57 21.91 -4.74
C ALA A 113 9.02 22.06 -4.25
N ALA A 114 9.59 20.95 -3.78
CA ALA A 114 10.99 20.84 -3.36
C ALA A 114 11.98 21.23 -4.49
N LYS A 115 13.17 21.76 -4.12
CA LYS A 115 14.05 22.51 -5.03
C LYS A 115 14.88 21.68 -6.04
N GLU A 116 14.96 20.35 -6.00
CA GLU A 116 15.70 19.49 -6.98
C GLU A 116 15.37 17.98 -6.80
N PRO A 117 15.66 17.04 -7.75
CA PRO A 117 15.52 17.07 -9.20
C PRO A 117 14.77 15.80 -9.70
N SER A 118 13.46 15.86 -9.86
CA SER A 118 12.78 14.97 -10.80
C SER A 118 11.56 15.67 -11.41
N ALA A 119 11.65 15.91 -12.72
CA ALA A 119 10.52 16.11 -13.63
C ALA A 119 9.77 17.46 -13.67
N LEU A 120 10.22 18.56 -13.04
CA LEU A 120 9.65 19.88 -13.35
C LEU A 120 10.24 20.47 -14.64
N GLY A 121 9.99 19.79 -15.77
CA GLY A 121 9.86 20.43 -17.08
C GLY A 121 8.64 21.36 -17.16
N LEU A 122 8.16 21.90 -16.03
CA LEU A 122 6.97 22.75 -15.96
C LEU A 122 7.08 23.94 -16.90
N GLY A 123 8.29 24.49 -17.10
CA GLY A 123 8.53 25.58 -18.04
C GLY A 123 8.09 25.28 -19.48
N THR A 124 8.09 24.01 -19.89
CA THR A 124 7.85 23.58 -21.28
C THR A 124 6.49 22.91 -21.51
N TYR A 125 5.77 22.51 -20.45
CA TYR A 125 4.59 21.63 -20.55
C TYR A 125 3.28 22.19 -19.94
N TYR A 126 3.22 23.47 -19.53
CA TYR A 126 1.99 24.08 -18.97
C TYR A 126 0.73 23.85 -19.81
N LYS A 127 0.85 23.78 -21.14
CA LYS A 127 -0.28 23.57 -22.05
C LYS A 127 -0.78 22.12 -22.12
N GLN A 128 0.06 21.13 -21.80
CA GLN A 128 -0.28 19.72 -21.96
C GLN A 128 -0.96 19.13 -20.72
N TYR A 129 -0.68 19.66 -19.51
CA TYR A 129 -1.15 19.09 -18.24
C TYR A 129 -2.13 19.98 -17.45
N TYR A 130 -2.84 20.87 -18.15
CA TYR A 130 -3.71 21.90 -17.56
C TYR A 130 -4.81 21.35 -16.63
N LEU A 131 -5.37 20.15 -16.88
CA LEU A 131 -6.45 19.61 -16.04
C LEU A 131 -5.94 19.08 -14.70
N CYS A 132 -4.80 18.40 -14.65
CA CYS A 132 -4.25 17.95 -13.37
C CYS A 132 -3.73 19.13 -12.52
N LEU A 133 -3.24 20.20 -13.16
CA LEU A 133 -2.91 21.47 -12.50
C LEU A 133 -4.18 22.11 -11.89
N ALA A 134 -5.29 22.13 -12.63
CA ALA A 134 -6.56 22.63 -12.11
C ALA A 134 -7.08 21.78 -10.94
N ALA A 135 -6.97 20.45 -11.02
CA ALA A 135 -7.31 19.54 -9.91
C ALA A 135 -6.45 19.80 -8.67
N THR A 136 -5.17 20.14 -8.85
CA THR A 136 -4.25 20.50 -7.76
C THR A 136 -4.73 21.73 -7.00
N ALA A 137 -5.12 22.78 -7.72
CA ALA A 137 -5.59 24.03 -7.12
C ALA A 137 -6.80 23.79 -6.19
N ALA A 138 -7.77 23.00 -6.65
CA ALA A 138 -8.94 22.64 -5.85
C ALA A 138 -8.56 21.78 -4.63
N THR A 139 -7.67 20.80 -4.82
CA THR A 139 -7.25 19.87 -3.76
C THR A 139 -6.55 20.59 -2.62
N ILE A 140 -5.56 21.44 -2.93
CA ILE A 140 -4.82 22.20 -1.92
C ILE A 140 -5.73 23.19 -1.20
N LYS A 141 -6.58 23.91 -1.95
CA LYS A 141 -7.54 24.87 -1.37
C LYS A 141 -8.52 24.20 -0.41
N TRP A 142 -8.98 22.99 -0.75
CA TRP A 142 -9.85 22.22 0.14
C TRP A 142 -9.13 21.79 1.42
N ILE A 143 -7.88 21.30 1.31
CA ILE A 143 -7.06 20.92 2.47
C ILE A 143 -6.87 22.12 3.41
N GLU A 144 -6.55 23.30 2.86
CA GLU A 144 -6.39 24.52 3.66
C GLU A 144 -7.68 24.96 4.37
N ALA A 145 -8.84 24.81 3.71
CA ALA A 145 -10.13 25.23 4.24
C ALA A 145 -10.69 24.26 5.29
N GLU A 146 -10.68 22.95 5.01
CA GLU A 146 -11.34 21.93 5.84
C GLU A 146 -10.41 21.28 6.86
N LYS A 147 -9.12 21.11 6.55
CA LYS A 147 -8.13 20.56 7.49
C LYS A 147 -7.40 21.65 8.29
N GLY A 148 -7.46 22.91 7.85
CA GLY A 148 -6.81 24.03 8.54
C GLY A 148 -5.29 23.96 8.51
N VAL A 149 -4.71 23.31 7.49
CA VAL A 149 -3.28 23.09 7.35
C VAL A 149 -2.78 23.74 6.06
N ILE A 150 -1.64 24.41 6.14
CA ILE A 150 -0.94 25.00 4.99
C ILE A 150 0.31 24.18 4.71
N VAL A 151 0.55 23.86 3.44
CA VAL A 151 1.81 23.23 3.00
C VAL A 151 2.88 24.31 2.90
N THR A 152 4.05 24.07 3.47
CA THR A 152 5.14 25.06 3.42
C THR A 152 5.78 25.13 2.03
N ASN A 153 6.42 26.27 1.73
CA ASN A 153 7.15 26.42 0.47
C ASN A 153 8.30 25.42 0.40
N HIS A 154 8.53 24.86 -0.78
CA HIS A 154 9.59 23.88 -1.05
C HIS A 154 9.57 22.58 -0.24
N SER A 155 8.42 22.21 0.34
CA SER A 155 8.28 20.99 1.14
C SER A 155 7.40 19.91 0.51
N LEU A 156 6.77 20.20 -0.64
CA LEU A 156 5.87 19.27 -1.32
C LEU A 156 6.65 18.43 -2.32
N LEU A 157 6.55 17.11 -2.20
CA LEU A 157 7.02 16.21 -3.26
C LEU A 157 5.96 16.16 -4.37
N VAL A 158 6.32 16.53 -5.59
CA VAL A 158 5.39 16.53 -6.72
C VAL A 158 5.87 15.53 -7.77
N THR A 159 5.03 14.56 -8.07
CA THR A 159 5.31 13.53 -9.09
C THR A 159 4.28 13.63 -10.20
N PHE A 160 4.73 13.80 -11.44
CA PHE A 160 3.87 13.67 -12.61
C PHE A 160 3.82 12.20 -13.03
N ASN A 161 2.75 11.53 -12.65
CA ASN A 161 2.42 10.22 -13.13
C ASN A 161 1.76 10.39 -14.50
N GLY A 162 2.60 10.53 -15.53
CA GLY A 162 2.16 10.19 -16.88
C GLY A 162 1.71 8.73 -16.87
N SER A 163 0.63 8.39 -17.56
CA SER A 163 0.08 7.03 -17.65
C SER A 163 1.00 6.02 -18.38
N PHE A 164 2.33 6.18 -18.34
CA PHE A 164 3.25 5.53 -19.28
C PHE A 164 4.47 4.81 -18.68
N ASP A 165 4.98 5.15 -17.49
CA ASP A 165 6.21 4.54 -16.96
C ASP A 165 6.02 3.25 -16.14
N HIS A 166 4.76 2.90 -15.84
CA HIS A 166 4.39 1.71 -15.08
C HIS A 166 3.46 0.79 -15.88
N MET A 167 3.65 -0.51 -15.70
CA MET A 167 2.79 -1.54 -16.29
C MET A 167 1.36 -1.37 -15.79
N ASN A 168 0.40 -1.35 -16.72
CA ASN A 168 -1.01 -1.24 -16.37
C ASN A 168 -1.58 -2.63 -16.07
N ILE A 169 -2.27 -2.74 -14.94
CA ILE A 169 -3.03 -3.94 -14.54
C ILE A 169 -4.43 -3.45 -14.20
N ASP A 170 -5.43 -3.94 -14.92
CA ASP A 170 -6.82 -3.58 -14.66
C ASP A 170 -7.31 -4.18 -13.32
N ALA A 171 -8.31 -3.53 -12.71
CA ALA A 171 -8.83 -3.93 -11.40
C ALA A 171 -9.33 -5.39 -11.34
N THR A 172 -9.92 -5.88 -12.44
CA THR A 172 -10.35 -7.28 -12.56
C THR A 172 -9.15 -8.23 -12.54
N SER A 173 -8.07 -7.90 -13.26
CA SER A 173 -6.82 -8.64 -13.20
C SER A 173 -6.15 -8.62 -11.83
N VAL A 174 -6.18 -7.49 -11.11
CA VAL A 174 -5.64 -7.40 -9.74
C VAL A 174 -6.35 -8.39 -8.79
N GLN A 175 -7.68 -8.52 -8.92
CA GLN A 175 -8.48 -9.45 -8.13
C GLN A 175 -8.26 -10.90 -8.56
N ASN A 176 -8.30 -11.18 -9.86
CA ASN A 176 -8.13 -12.54 -10.41
C ASN A 176 -6.76 -13.14 -10.12
N LEU A 177 -5.72 -12.30 -10.04
CA LEU A 177 -4.35 -12.70 -9.71
C LEU A 177 -4.09 -12.72 -8.20
N GLU A 178 -5.07 -12.36 -7.36
CA GLU A 178 -4.93 -12.26 -5.90
C GLU A 178 -3.66 -11.46 -5.48
N ILE A 179 -3.43 -10.31 -6.14
CA ILE A 179 -2.20 -9.52 -5.91
C ILE A 179 -2.20 -8.94 -4.48
N ILE A 180 -3.32 -8.33 -4.07
CA ILE A 180 -3.44 -7.63 -2.79
C ILE A 180 -4.28 -8.40 -1.79
N GLU A 181 -5.47 -8.83 -2.17
CA GLU A 181 -6.42 -9.56 -1.32
C GLU A 181 -6.77 -10.91 -1.95
N PRO A 182 -6.96 -11.96 -1.14
CA PRO A 182 -7.43 -13.26 -1.63
C PRO A 182 -8.92 -13.23 -1.95
N PHE A 183 -9.36 -14.02 -2.93
CA PHE A 183 -10.75 -14.03 -3.44
C PHE A 183 -11.77 -14.65 -2.45
N HIS A 184 -11.33 -15.48 -1.49
CA HIS A 184 -12.22 -16.17 -0.53
C HIS A 184 -11.72 -16.12 0.92
N SER A 185 -12.27 -15.23 1.75
CA SER A 185 -12.01 -15.14 3.19
C SER A 185 -12.76 -16.17 4.06
N ALA A 186 -13.85 -16.79 3.56
CA ALA A 186 -14.86 -17.41 4.44
C ALA A 186 -14.95 -18.96 4.43
N LEU A 187 -14.34 -19.71 3.51
CA LEU A 187 -14.72 -21.12 3.26
C LEU A 187 -13.75 -22.23 3.75
N LEU A 188 -12.68 -21.93 4.48
CA LEU A 188 -11.94 -22.98 5.20
C LEU A 188 -11.65 -22.57 6.64
N GLY A 189 -12.32 -23.24 7.56
CA GLY A 189 -12.09 -23.11 8.99
C GLY A 189 -10.68 -23.52 9.39
N THR A 190 -10.13 -22.78 10.36
CA THR A 190 -8.98 -23.12 11.21
C THR A 190 -7.59 -23.22 10.55
N SER A 191 -6.80 -22.16 10.78
CA SER A 191 -5.31 -22.09 10.88
C SER A 191 -4.40 -22.01 9.65
N ASN A 192 -4.85 -22.21 8.41
CA ASN A 192 -4.01 -21.93 7.23
C ASN A 192 -4.42 -20.63 6.54
N LYS A 193 -3.78 -19.52 6.97
CA LYS A 193 -3.99 -18.17 6.42
C LYS A 193 -3.73 -18.20 4.92
N LYS A 194 -4.78 -18.09 4.10
CA LYS A 194 -4.66 -17.80 2.66
C LYS A 194 -3.87 -16.50 2.50
N LYS A 195 -2.81 -16.51 1.69
CA LYS A 195 -1.93 -15.36 1.48
C LYS A 195 -2.08 -14.90 0.04
N SER A 196 -2.42 -13.63 -0.19
CA SER A 196 -2.21 -12.98 -1.48
C SER A 196 -0.71 -12.80 -1.76
N LEU A 197 -0.35 -12.39 -2.97
CA LEU A 197 1.05 -12.08 -3.31
C LEU A 197 1.63 -11.02 -2.35
N PHE A 198 0.85 -9.97 -2.05
CA PHE A 198 1.21 -8.94 -1.08
C PHE A 198 1.43 -9.51 0.32
N HIS A 199 0.53 -10.35 0.84
CA HIS A 199 0.67 -10.92 2.19
C HIS A 199 1.88 -11.85 2.32
N MET A 200 2.25 -12.54 1.24
CA MET A 200 3.46 -13.36 1.19
C MET A 200 4.72 -12.49 1.26
N LEU A 201 4.76 -11.37 0.54
CA LEU A 201 5.91 -10.46 0.50
C LEU A 201 5.96 -9.47 1.69
N LYS A 202 4.86 -9.28 2.43
CA LYS A 202 4.74 -8.28 3.52
C LYS A 202 5.52 -8.69 4.78
N THR A 203 6.84 -8.56 4.71
CA THR A 203 7.79 -8.77 5.83
C THR A 203 8.58 -7.51 6.19
N THR A 204 8.23 -6.39 5.54
CA THR A 204 8.66 -5.01 5.81
C THR A 204 8.52 -4.61 7.27
N LYS A 205 9.40 -3.72 7.76
CA LYS A 205 9.43 -3.24 9.14
C LYS A 205 8.81 -1.86 9.32
N THR A 206 8.77 -1.08 8.24
CA THR A 206 8.21 0.27 8.20
C THR A 206 6.85 0.28 7.49
N ILE A 207 6.01 1.25 7.85
CA ILE A 207 4.71 1.45 7.18
C ILE A 207 4.93 1.97 5.77
N GLY A 208 5.87 2.92 5.58
CA GLY A 208 6.23 3.45 4.27
C GLY A 208 6.73 2.38 3.30
N GLY A 209 7.61 1.47 3.73
CA GLY A 209 8.06 0.33 2.91
C GLY A 209 6.92 -0.64 2.55
N THR A 210 5.98 -0.87 3.48
CA THR A 210 4.77 -1.67 3.22
C THR A 210 3.90 -1.04 2.14
N ARG A 211 3.69 0.28 2.18
CA ARG A 211 2.95 1.00 1.14
C ARG A 211 3.69 0.97 -0.20
N LEU A 212 5.01 1.16 -0.18
CA LEU A 212 5.82 1.13 -1.39
C LEU A 212 5.73 -0.24 -2.06
N LEU A 213 5.81 -1.33 -1.28
CA LEU A 213 5.61 -2.68 -1.78
C LEU A 213 4.24 -2.84 -2.46
N ARG A 214 3.16 -2.40 -1.79
CA ARG A 214 1.81 -2.45 -2.36
C ARG A 214 1.73 -1.66 -3.67
N ALA A 215 2.30 -0.46 -3.71
CA ALA A 215 2.30 0.40 -4.89
C ALA A 215 3.04 -0.27 -6.06
N ASN A 216 4.23 -0.84 -5.82
CA ASN A 216 5.00 -1.51 -6.86
C ASN A 216 4.30 -2.78 -7.39
N LEU A 217 3.57 -3.52 -6.56
CA LEU A 217 2.80 -4.68 -7.00
C LEU A 217 1.62 -4.30 -7.93
N LEU A 218 1.00 -3.15 -7.69
CA LEU A 218 -0.10 -2.63 -8.52
C LEU A 218 0.41 -1.90 -9.76
N GLN A 219 1.62 -1.35 -9.69
CA GLN A 219 2.25 -0.58 -10.77
C GLN A 219 3.71 -1.02 -10.98
N PRO A 220 3.95 -2.22 -11.52
CA PRO A 220 5.30 -2.68 -11.82
C PRO A 220 6.01 -1.74 -12.82
N LEU A 221 7.33 -1.70 -12.77
CA LEU A 221 8.13 -0.76 -13.57
C LEU A 221 8.20 -1.20 -15.03
N LYS A 222 8.32 -0.24 -15.96
CA LYS A 222 8.72 -0.53 -17.36
C LYS A 222 10.18 -0.23 -17.64
N ASP A 223 10.79 0.64 -16.85
CA ASP A 223 12.19 1.03 -17.05
C ASP A 223 13.15 -0.10 -16.64
N ILE A 224 13.85 -0.65 -17.64
CA ILE A 224 14.80 -1.74 -17.47
C ILE A 224 15.96 -1.32 -16.56
N GLU A 225 16.43 -0.08 -16.64
CA GLU A 225 17.59 0.38 -15.87
C GLU A 225 17.25 0.42 -14.37
N THR A 226 16.10 0.97 -14.00
CA THR A 226 15.62 0.97 -12.62
C THR A 226 15.39 -0.45 -12.10
N ILE A 227 14.81 -1.35 -12.91
CA ILE A 227 14.62 -2.76 -12.53
C ILE A 227 15.97 -3.43 -12.27
N LYS A 228 16.94 -3.26 -13.19
CA LYS A 228 18.29 -3.81 -13.05
C LYS A 228 18.99 -3.27 -11.82
N ALA A 229 18.90 -1.98 -11.54
CA ALA A 229 19.49 -1.38 -10.34
C ALA A 229 18.94 -1.99 -9.03
N ARG A 230 17.65 -2.34 -8.99
CA ARG A 230 17.06 -3.07 -7.85
C ARG A 230 17.57 -4.51 -7.78
N LEU A 231 17.65 -5.21 -8.91
CA LEU A 231 18.19 -6.56 -8.97
C LEU A 231 19.68 -6.61 -8.57
N ASP A 232 20.49 -5.64 -8.99
CA ASP A 232 21.91 -5.56 -8.60
C ASP A 232 22.08 -5.35 -7.09
N CYS A 233 21.22 -4.53 -6.48
CA CYS A 233 21.16 -4.37 -5.03
C CYS A 233 20.78 -5.69 -4.35
N LEU A 234 19.77 -6.38 -4.89
CA LEU A 234 19.32 -7.67 -4.36
C LEU A 234 20.40 -8.75 -4.46
N ASP A 235 21.10 -8.85 -5.59
CA ASP A 235 22.24 -9.75 -5.79
C ASP A 235 23.35 -9.50 -4.76
N GLU A 236 23.69 -8.25 -4.50
CA GLU A 236 24.69 -7.91 -3.49
C GLU A 236 24.26 -8.35 -2.10
N LEU A 237 22.99 -8.15 -1.72
CA LEU A 237 22.45 -8.58 -0.44
C LEU A 237 22.44 -10.11 -0.29
N MET A 238 22.11 -10.83 -1.36
CA MET A 238 22.09 -12.30 -1.35
C MET A 238 23.51 -12.90 -1.27
N ASN A 239 24.51 -12.21 -1.81
CA ASN A 239 25.92 -12.64 -1.75
C ASN A 239 26.65 -12.16 -0.49
N ASN A 240 26.12 -11.19 0.24
CA ASN A 240 26.72 -10.61 1.44
C ASN A 240 25.78 -10.70 2.66
N GLU A 241 25.80 -11.86 3.33
CA GLU A 241 24.96 -12.13 4.50
C GLU A 241 25.16 -11.10 5.62
N GLN A 242 26.39 -10.63 5.85
CA GLN A 242 26.69 -9.64 6.88
C GLN A 242 25.96 -8.31 6.60
N MET A 243 25.97 -7.86 5.35
CA MET A 243 25.24 -6.66 4.93
C MET A 243 23.73 -6.86 5.05
N PHE A 244 23.20 -8.00 4.60
CA PHE A 244 21.78 -8.33 4.69
C PHE A 244 21.27 -8.31 6.14
N PHE A 245 21.90 -9.06 7.04
CA PHE A 245 21.51 -9.08 8.45
C PHE A 245 21.76 -7.74 9.15
N GLY A 246 22.86 -7.05 8.81
CA GLY A 246 23.17 -5.72 9.29
C GLY A 246 22.08 -4.70 8.94
N LEU A 247 21.69 -4.63 7.68
CA LEU A 247 20.61 -3.74 7.21
C LEU A 247 19.27 -4.11 7.83
N SER A 248 18.91 -5.39 7.88
CA SER A 248 17.65 -5.81 8.51
C SER A 248 17.59 -5.42 10.00
N GLN A 249 18.71 -5.48 10.73
CA GLN A 249 18.77 -5.03 12.13
C GLN A 249 18.72 -3.51 12.27
N VAL A 250 19.45 -2.77 11.42
CA VAL A 250 19.45 -1.31 11.44
C VAL A 250 18.08 -0.74 11.11
N LEU A 251 17.41 -1.27 10.08
CA LEU A 251 16.05 -0.85 9.68
C LEU A 251 15.01 -1.04 10.79
N ARG A 252 15.21 -1.99 11.72
CA ARG A 252 14.33 -2.16 12.91
C ARG A 252 14.51 -1.06 13.96
N LYS A 253 15.65 -0.35 13.96
CA LYS A 253 15.91 0.75 14.90
C LYS A 253 15.24 2.04 14.45
N PHE A 254 14.94 2.20 13.15
CA PHE A 254 14.18 3.33 12.66
C PHE A 254 12.71 3.27 13.12
N PRO A 255 12.09 4.44 13.39
CA PRO A 255 10.67 4.49 13.68
C PRO A 255 9.82 3.88 12.56
N LYS A 256 8.78 3.12 12.92
CA LYS A 256 7.87 2.50 11.94
C LYS A 256 7.14 3.52 11.05
N GLU A 257 6.89 4.71 11.59
CA GLU A 257 6.17 5.84 10.97
C GLU A 257 7.13 6.98 10.59
N THR A 258 8.36 6.66 10.15
CA THR A 258 9.35 7.68 9.79
C THR A 258 8.81 8.64 8.73
N ASP A 259 8.09 8.14 7.74
CA ASP A 259 7.41 8.94 6.70
C ASP A 259 6.39 9.94 7.29
N ARG A 260 5.53 9.50 8.22
CA ARG A 260 4.53 10.37 8.87
C ARG A 260 5.18 11.47 9.71
N VAL A 261 6.28 11.14 10.39
CA VAL A 261 7.02 12.08 11.24
C VAL A 261 7.59 13.21 10.41
N LEU A 262 8.19 12.89 9.26
CA LEU A 262 8.78 13.88 8.37
C LEU A 262 7.69 14.80 7.79
N CYS A 263 6.52 14.26 7.51
CA CYS A 263 5.41 15.06 6.99
C CYS A 263 4.77 15.98 8.03
N HIS A 264 4.85 15.65 9.32
CA HIS A 264 4.48 16.60 10.37
C HIS A 264 5.27 17.92 10.24
N PHE A 265 6.52 17.86 9.78
CA PHE A 265 7.34 19.05 9.53
C PHE A 265 6.92 19.78 8.24
N CYS A 266 6.41 19.11 7.22
CA CYS A 266 5.94 19.74 5.96
C CYS A 266 4.67 20.59 6.11
N PHE A 267 3.91 20.39 7.18
CA PHE A 267 2.63 21.03 7.41
C PHE A 267 2.74 22.12 8.48
N LYS A 268 2.19 23.31 8.19
CA LYS A 268 2.03 24.39 9.17
C LYS A 268 0.56 24.56 9.49
N PRO A 269 0.14 24.47 10.77
CA PRO A 269 -1.24 24.76 11.13
C PRO A 269 -1.55 26.22 10.79
N LYS A 270 -2.70 26.46 10.15
CA LYS A 270 -3.16 27.83 9.85
C LYS A 270 -3.41 28.55 11.17
N LYS A 271 -2.71 29.67 11.40
CA LYS A 271 -3.02 30.58 12.51
C LYS A 271 -4.39 31.20 12.24
N VAL A 272 -5.46 30.55 12.69
CA VAL A 272 -6.80 31.14 12.62
C VAL A 272 -6.79 32.32 13.61
N ALA A 273 -7.05 33.52 13.11
CA ALA A 273 -7.14 34.77 13.88
C ALA A 273 -8.37 34.82 14.82
N LYS A 274 -8.74 33.69 15.42
CA LYS A 274 -9.75 33.58 16.45
C LYS A 274 -9.17 32.81 17.62
N GLU A 275 -8.72 33.58 18.62
CA GLU A 275 -8.41 33.16 19.99
C GLU A 275 -9.65 32.63 20.76
N SER A 276 -10.72 32.22 20.07
CA SER A 276 -11.96 31.78 20.69
C SER A 276 -12.23 30.31 20.35
N ILE A 277 -12.31 29.52 21.43
CA ILE A 277 -12.54 28.07 21.54
C ILE A 277 -11.22 27.31 21.75
N GLY A 278 -10.95 26.99 23.02
CA GLY A 278 -9.69 26.48 23.57
C GLY A 278 -8.93 25.51 22.68
N MET A 279 -7.84 26.00 22.10
CA MET A 279 -6.83 25.16 21.49
C MET A 279 -6.17 24.36 22.62
N ASP A 280 -6.26 23.03 22.56
CA ASP A 280 -5.71 22.16 23.60
C ASP A 280 -4.17 22.09 23.46
N HIS A 281 -3.48 23.14 23.94
CA HIS A 281 -2.01 23.31 23.88
C HIS A 281 -1.27 22.07 24.40
N THR A 282 -1.87 21.38 25.39
CA THR A 282 -1.42 20.08 25.89
C THR A 282 -1.22 19.04 24.78
N ARG A 283 -2.19 18.93 23.85
CA ARG A 283 -2.15 17.93 22.79
C ARG A 283 -1.15 18.32 21.69
N LYS A 284 -1.05 19.61 21.39
CA LYS A 284 -0.12 20.14 20.38
C LYS A 284 1.33 19.99 20.82
N SER A 285 1.66 20.43 22.04
CA SER A 285 3.01 20.30 22.59
C SER A 285 3.41 18.82 22.66
N GLN A 286 2.50 17.93 23.06
CA GLN A 286 2.73 16.49 23.05
C GLN A 286 3.05 15.95 21.64
N GLN A 287 2.32 16.37 20.61
CA GLN A 287 2.55 15.95 19.23
C GLN A 287 3.90 16.44 18.70
N LEU A 288 4.26 17.70 18.98
CA LEU A 288 5.55 18.27 18.59
C LEU A 288 6.72 17.55 19.28
N VAL A 289 6.64 17.37 20.61
CA VAL A 289 7.63 16.63 21.40
C VAL A 289 7.80 15.21 20.83
N SER A 290 6.69 14.48 20.61
CA SER A 290 6.75 13.13 20.05
C SER A 290 7.37 13.10 18.66
N SER A 291 7.05 14.06 17.78
CA SER A 291 7.58 14.10 16.41
C SER A 291 9.08 14.36 16.40
N ILE A 292 9.56 15.27 17.24
CA ILE A 292 11.00 15.57 17.38
C ILE A 292 11.76 14.39 17.99
N ILE A 293 11.20 13.69 18.98
CA ILE A 293 11.83 12.47 19.54
C ILE A 293 11.97 11.38 18.47
N LEU A 294 10.94 11.20 17.63
CA LEU A 294 11.00 10.22 16.54
C LEU A 294 12.04 10.61 15.49
N LEU A 295 12.12 11.89 15.13
CA LEU A 295 13.16 12.41 14.25
C LEU A 295 14.56 12.20 14.84
N LYS A 296 14.76 12.52 16.12
CA LYS A 296 16.01 12.26 16.86
C LYS A 296 16.40 10.77 16.78
N THR A 297 15.45 9.89 17.05
CA THR A 297 15.66 8.42 17.01
C THR A 297 16.07 7.96 15.61
N ALA A 298 15.45 8.50 14.56
CA ALA A 298 15.81 8.18 13.17
C ALA A 298 17.23 8.68 12.83
N LEU A 299 17.58 9.90 13.22
CA LEU A 299 18.92 10.48 12.98
C LEU A 299 20.02 9.76 13.77
N ASP A 300 19.74 9.32 15.01
CA ASP A 300 20.68 8.53 15.82
C ASP A 300 20.95 7.13 15.24
N ALA A 301 20.06 6.62 14.37
CA ALA A 301 20.26 5.35 13.67
C ALA A 301 21.11 5.49 12.39
N LEU A 302 21.24 6.70 11.81
CA LEU A 302 21.99 6.93 10.57
C LEU A 302 23.47 6.52 10.63
N PRO A 303 24.23 6.77 11.72
CA PRO A 303 25.62 6.31 11.80
C PRO A 303 25.76 4.79 11.73
N LEU A 304 24.76 4.04 12.18
CA LEU A 304 24.76 2.58 12.06
C LEU A 304 24.48 2.15 10.61
N LEU A 305 23.58 2.85 9.92
CA LEU A 305 23.31 2.62 8.49
C LEU A 305 24.56 2.88 7.64
N SER A 306 25.26 4.00 7.91
CA SER A 306 26.52 4.36 7.25
C SER A 306 27.59 3.26 7.40
N LYS A 307 27.75 2.70 8.60
CA LYS A 307 28.71 1.60 8.85
C LYS A 307 28.42 0.35 8.02
N VAL A 308 27.15 0.00 7.83
CA VAL A 308 26.76 -1.21 7.08
C VAL A 308 26.87 -0.99 5.57
N LEU A 309 26.58 0.21 5.08
CA LEU A 309 26.61 0.54 3.65
C LEU A 309 27.98 0.98 3.12
N LYS A 310 28.98 1.16 3.98
CA LYS A 310 30.30 1.69 3.61
C LYS A 310 30.99 0.90 2.49
N ASP A 311 30.87 -0.42 2.51
CA ASP A 311 31.53 -1.32 1.55
C ASP A 311 30.57 -1.76 0.42
N ALA A 312 29.45 -1.07 0.24
CA ALA A 312 28.48 -1.38 -0.81
C ALA A 312 29.05 -1.10 -2.21
N LYS A 313 28.66 -1.93 -3.19
CA LYS A 313 29.17 -1.92 -4.56
C LYS A 313 28.09 -1.65 -5.60
N SER A 314 26.85 -2.08 -5.34
CA SER A 314 25.73 -1.84 -6.25
C SER A 314 25.46 -0.35 -6.38
N PHE A 315 25.17 0.09 -7.60
CA PHE A 315 24.94 1.50 -7.93
C PHE A 315 23.91 2.16 -7.00
N LEU A 316 22.82 1.45 -6.71
CA LEU A 316 21.74 1.93 -5.86
C LEU A 316 22.19 2.13 -4.40
N LEU A 317 22.89 1.16 -3.81
CA LEU A 317 23.37 1.27 -2.43
C LEU A 317 24.49 2.31 -2.28
N VAL A 318 25.39 2.41 -3.27
CA VAL A 318 26.45 3.44 -3.30
C VAL A 318 25.84 4.84 -3.38
N ASN A 319 24.82 5.04 -4.22
CA ASN A 319 24.13 6.33 -4.31
C ASN A 319 23.39 6.67 -3.02
N ILE A 320 22.77 5.69 -2.36
CA ILE A 320 22.15 5.89 -1.05
C ILE A 320 23.21 6.28 -0.02
N TYR A 321 24.35 5.61 0.00
CA TYR A 321 25.45 5.93 0.91
C TYR A 321 25.94 7.37 0.71
N LYS A 322 26.19 7.80 -0.53
CA LYS A 322 26.63 9.17 -0.83
C LYS A 322 25.58 10.24 -0.51
N SER A 323 24.32 10.00 -0.87
CA SER A 323 23.24 11.00 -0.72
C SER A 323 22.72 11.13 0.71
N VAL A 324 22.72 10.03 1.47
CA VAL A 324 22.18 9.97 2.84
C VAL A 324 23.26 9.86 3.91
N CYS A 325 24.21 8.94 3.76
CA CYS A 325 25.15 8.62 4.84
C CYS A 325 26.34 9.60 4.94
N GLU A 326 26.80 10.17 3.82
CA GLU A 326 27.91 11.15 3.78
C GLU A 326 27.43 12.61 3.86
N ASN A 327 26.13 12.85 3.93
CA ASN A 327 25.58 14.19 3.86
C ASN A 327 25.59 14.89 5.23
N GLU A 328 26.45 15.91 5.37
CA GLU A 328 26.66 16.69 6.60
C GLU A 328 25.40 17.41 7.11
N LYS A 329 24.38 17.56 6.27
CA LYS A 329 23.10 18.18 6.66
C LYS A 329 22.39 17.39 7.76
N TYR A 330 22.44 16.05 7.74
CA TYR A 330 21.81 15.24 8.77
C TYR A 330 22.48 15.44 10.14
N ASP A 331 23.81 15.56 10.18
CA ASP A 331 24.55 15.87 11.40
C ASP A 331 24.24 17.29 11.90
N THR A 332 24.04 18.24 10.99
CA THR A 332 23.64 19.62 11.33
C THR A 332 22.26 19.63 12.00
N ILE A 333 21.27 18.93 11.41
CA ILE A 333 19.93 18.79 11.99
C ILE A 333 20.00 18.08 13.35
N ARG A 334 20.80 17.02 13.45
CA ARG A 334 21.01 16.27 14.69
C ARG A 334 21.58 17.15 15.81
N LYS A 335 22.59 17.99 15.50
CA LYS A 335 23.17 18.95 16.44
C LYS A 335 22.13 19.98 16.91
N ARG A 336 21.35 20.57 15.99
CA ARG A 336 20.26 21.52 16.34
C ARG A 336 19.25 20.91 17.31
N ILE A 337 18.84 19.64 17.08
CA ILE A 337 17.94 18.93 17.99
C ILE A 337 18.61 18.68 19.33
N TRP A 338 19.90 18.28 19.33
CA TRP A 338 20.65 17.99 20.55
C TRP A 338 20.90 19.24 21.41
N GLU A 339 21.05 20.42 20.81
CA GLU A 339 21.16 21.69 21.53
C GLU A 339 19.87 22.06 22.26
N VAL A 340 18.71 21.70 21.71
CA VAL A 340 17.40 22.12 22.23
C VAL A 340 16.73 21.08 23.13
N ILE A 341 16.80 19.81 22.77
CA ILE A 341 16.08 18.72 23.43
C ILE A 341 16.98 18.01 24.44
N ASP A 342 16.42 17.70 25.61
CA ASP A 342 17.14 16.97 26.65
C ASP A 342 17.41 15.50 26.25
N GLU A 343 18.46 14.90 26.80
CA GLU A 343 18.85 13.53 26.45
C GLU A 343 17.87 12.49 27.02
N ASP A 344 17.30 12.76 28.19
CA ASP A 344 16.47 11.82 28.97
C ASP A 344 15.01 11.74 28.48
N VAL A 345 14.66 12.47 27.43
CA VAL A 345 13.29 12.54 26.92
C VAL A 345 12.96 11.26 26.13
N LEU A 346 12.36 10.29 26.82
CA LEU A 346 11.82 9.06 26.24
C LEU A 346 10.29 9.11 26.14
N HIS A 347 9.68 8.23 25.34
CA HIS A 347 8.21 8.16 25.28
C HIS A 347 7.63 7.41 26.49
N ALA A 348 7.08 8.10 27.50
CA ALA A 348 6.39 7.45 28.62
C ALA A 348 4.93 7.13 28.35
N ARG A 349 4.48 5.98 28.88
CA ARG A 349 3.06 5.55 28.85
C ARG A 349 2.27 5.93 30.12
N VAL A 350 2.97 6.24 31.20
CA VAL A 350 2.33 6.61 32.49
C VAL A 350 1.88 8.07 32.42
N PRO A 351 0.60 8.41 32.69
CA PRO A 351 0.07 9.75 32.42
C PRO A 351 0.82 10.91 33.10
N PHE A 352 1.24 10.74 34.36
CA PHE A 352 2.00 11.77 35.08
C PHE A 352 3.45 11.89 34.58
N VAL A 353 4.07 10.77 34.21
CA VAL A 353 5.42 10.76 33.63
C VAL A 353 5.41 11.42 32.26
N ALA A 354 4.38 11.16 31.44
CA ALA A 354 4.20 11.82 30.14
C ALA A 354 4.03 13.34 30.29
N ARG A 355 3.25 13.81 31.29
CA ARG A 355 3.15 15.23 31.64
C ARG A 355 4.51 15.82 32.02
N THR A 356 5.25 15.13 32.89
CA THR A 356 6.56 15.58 33.35
C THR A 356 7.52 15.68 32.16
N GLN A 357 7.58 14.66 31.31
CA GLN A 357 8.41 14.68 30.10
C GLN A 357 8.06 15.81 29.16
N GLN A 358 6.78 16.17 29.00
CA GLN A 358 6.38 17.33 28.21
C GLN A 358 6.91 18.63 28.80
N CYS A 359 6.84 18.81 30.13
CA CYS A 359 7.38 20.01 30.78
C CYS A 359 8.91 20.10 30.69
N PHE A 360 9.61 18.97 30.73
CA PHE A 360 11.08 18.89 30.75
C PHE A 360 11.71 18.49 29.41
N ALA A 361 10.96 18.54 28.31
CA ALA A 361 11.46 18.11 27.00
C ALA A 361 12.62 18.97 26.47
N VAL A 362 12.57 20.28 26.75
CA VAL A 362 13.57 21.27 26.30
C VAL A 362 14.67 21.42 27.36
N LYS A 363 15.94 21.54 26.98
CA LYS A 363 17.04 21.75 27.95
C LYS A 363 16.85 23.03 28.77
N ALA A 364 17.38 23.03 29.99
CA ALA A 364 17.37 24.23 30.84
C ALA A 364 18.23 25.35 30.22
N GLY A 365 17.84 26.60 30.43
CA GLY A 365 18.57 27.78 29.95
C GLY A 365 18.22 28.23 28.52
N ILE A 366 17.38 27.51 27.79
CA ILE A 366 16.92 27.91 26.45
C ILE A 366 15.84 29.00 26.54
N ASP A 367 14.92 28.86 27.49
CA ASP A 367 13.88 29.84 27.75
C ASP A 367 13.72 30.07 29.25
N GLY A 368 14.09 31.27 29.71
CA GLY A 368 14.04 31.61 31.13
C GLY A 368 12.62 31.58 31.70
N LEU A 369 11.59 31.86 30.89
CA LEU A 369 10.19 31.78 31.33
C LEU A 369 9.71 30.33 31.48
N LEU A 370 10.17 29.42 30.61
CA LEU A 370 9.93 27.99 30.77
C LEU A 370 10.57 27.46 32.07
N ASP A 371 11.77 27.90 32.41
CA ASP A 371 12.44 27.48 33.64
C ASP A 371 11.74 27.99 34.90
N ILE A 372 11.15 29.19 34.86
CA ILE A 372 10.30 29.71 35.95
C ILE A 372 9.01 28.87 36.07
N ALA A 373 8.36 28.54 34.95
CA ALA A 373 7.16 27.72 34.95
C ALA A 373 7.44 26.31 35.48
N ARG A 374 8.58 25.72 35.14
CA ARG A 374 9.05 24.42 35.65
C ARG A 374 9.23 24.41 37.16
N ARG A 375 9.84 25.46 37.73
CA ARG A 375 9.95 25.60 39.20
C ARG A 375 8.56 25.60 39.85
N SER A 376 7.62 26.39 39.32
CA SER A 376 6.25 26.39 39.82
C SER A 376 5.57 25.02 39.73
N PHE A 377 5.81 24.28 38.64
CA PHE A 377 5.32 22.91 38.49
C PHE A 377 5.94 21.96 39.52
N CYS A 378 7.26 22.00 39.73
CA CYS A 378 7.96 21.21 40.75
C CYS A 378 7.46 21.54 42.16
N ASP A 379 7.40 22.81 42.53
CA ASP A 379 6.97 23.26 43.87
C ASP A 379 5.55 22.78 44.17
N THR A 380 4.63 22.88 43.19
CA THR A 380 3.26 22.40 43.36
C THR A 380 3.16 20.88 43.43
N SER A 381 3.97 20.15 42.66
CA SER A 381 4.03 18.68 42.74
C SER A 381 4.62 18.22 44.08
N GLU A 382 5.67 18.87 44.57
CA GLU A 382 6.26 18.57 45.88
C GLU A 382 5.26 18.87 47.00
N ALA A 383 4.54 20.00 46.94
CA ALA A 383 3.49 20.32 47.90
C ALA A 383 2.36 19.25 47.93
N ILE A 384 2.00 18.68 46.78
CA ILE A 384 1.02 17.58 46.68
C ILE A 384 1.55 16.31 47.37
N HIS A 385 2.82 15.95 47.16
CA HIS A 385 3.45 14.81 47.84
C HIS A 385 3.66 15.05 49.34
N GLY A 386 3.99 16.28 49.73
CA GLY A 386 4.09 16.72 51.12
C GLY A 386 2.75 16.62 51.84
N LEU A 387 1.65 17.02 51.19
CA LEU A 387 0.29 16.88 51.73
C LEU A 387 -0.08 15.41 51.96
N ALA A 388 0.24 14.53 51.01
CA ALA A 388 0.02 13.09 51.17
C ALA A 388 0.80 12.53 52.37
N SER A 389 2.06 12.96 52.56
CA SER A 389 2.90 12.53 53.68
C SER A 389 2.40 13.05 55.03
N LYS A 390 1.92 14.30 55.08
CA LYS A 390 1.27 14.89 56.25
C LYS A 390 0.04 14.09 56.67
N TYR A 391 -0.82 13.72 55.72
CA TYR A 391 -2.03 12.93 56.01
C TYR A 391 -1.75 11.48 56.39
N ARG A 392 -0.65 10.86 55.93
CA ARG A 392 -0.21 9.55 56.42
C ARG A 392 0.06 9.60 57.93
N GLY A 393 0.72 10.66 58.41
CA GLY A 393 1.03 10.87 59.83
C GLY A 393 -0.19 11.32 60.66
N GLU A 394 -0.93 12.33 60.20
CA GLU A 394 -2.06 12.94 60.93
C GLU A 394 -3.23 11.96 61.14
N PHE A 395 -3.51 11.09 60.14
CA PHE A 395 -4.65 10.18 60.18
C PHE A 395 -4.27 8.69 60.37
N ASN A 396 -2.99 8.40 60.56
CA ASN A 396 -2.46 7.04 60.71
C ASN A 396 -2.87 6.07 59.59
N ILE A 397 -2.78 6.54 58.32
CA ILE A 397 -3.13 5.77 57.11
C ILE A 397 -1.84 5.47 56.32
N PRO A 398 -1.07 4.43 56.68
CA PRO A 398 0.27 4.22 56.14
C PRO A 398 0.29 3.89 54.65
N ASN A 399 -0.71 3.15 54.12
CA ASN A 399 -0.74 2.74 52.71
C ASN A 399 -1.51 3.70 51.80
N LEU A 400 -1.66 4.97 52.19
CA LEU A 400 -2.27 5.99 51.34
C LEU A 400 -1.43 6.19 50.07
N LYS A 401 -2.03 5.86 48.92
CA LYS A 401 -1.45 6.03 47.59
C LYS A 401 -1.98 7.31 46.94
N LEU A 402 -1.18 7.87 46.05
CA LEU A 402 -1.48 9.11 45.33
C LEU A 402 -1.46 8.88 43.81
N PRO A 403 -2.39 8.08 43.27
CA PRO A 403 -2.54 7.92 41.83
C PRO A 403 -2.94 9.23 41.12
N PHE A 404 -2.57 9.33 39.84
CA PHE A 404 -2.85 10.46 38.98
C PHE A 404 -3.71 10.04 37.79
N ASN A 405 -4.68 10.87 37.41
CA ASN A 405 -5.48 10.69 36.20
C ASN A 405 -5.68 12.02 35.45
N ASN A 406 -5.70 12.00 34.11
CA ASN A 406 -5.79 13.22 33.28
C ASN A 406 -7.07 14.03 33.52
N ARG A 407 -8.19 13.37 33.87
CA ARG A 407 -9.48 14.05 34.13
C ARG A 407 -9.55 14.75 35.48
N GLN A 408 -9.06 14.12 36.54
CA GLN A 408 -9.27 14.57 37.93
C GLN A 408 -8.00 15.08 38.62
N GLY A 409 -6.82 14.86 38.03
CA GLY A 409 -5.53 15.14 38.66
C GLY A 409 -5.13 14.05 39.66
N PHE A 410 -4.41 14.43 40.70
CA PHE A 410 -4.07 13.54 41.81
C PHE A 410 -5.28 13.33 42.73
N TYR A 411 -5.47 12.10 43.20
CA TYR A 411 -6.49 11.77 44.19
C TYR A 411 -5.92 10.78 45.21
N PHE A 412 -6.51 10.74 46.40
CA PHE A 412 -6.09 9.80 47.43
C PHE A 412 -6.75 8.45 47.19
N SER A 413 -5.94 7.39 47.20
CA SER A 413 -6.42 6.01 47.18
C SER A 413 -5.99 5.32 48.47
N ILE A 414 -6.99 4.97 49.28
CA ILE A 414 -6.79 4.39 50.61
C ILE A 414 -7.34 2.95 50.58
N PRO A 415 -6.56 1.92 50.96
CA PRO A 415 -7.09 0.57 51.11
C PRO A 415 -8.19 0.53 52.16
N TYR A 416 -9.29 -0.19 51.88
CA TYR A 416 -10.42 -0.28 52.81
C TYR A 416 -10.03 -0.82 54.19
N LYS A 417 -8.98 -1.67 54.25
CA LYS A 417 -8.44 -2.25 55.48
C LYS A 417 -7.87 -1.22 56.45
N ASP A 418 -7.40 -0.08 55.94
CA ASP A 418 -6.72 0.95 56.73
C ASP A 418 -7.72 1.99 57.28
N VAL A 419 -9.01 1.86 56.96
CA VAL A 419 -10.06 2.78 57.40
C VAL A 419 -10.76 2.20 58.62
N GLN A 420 -10.34 2.59 59.82
CA GLN A 420 -11.01 2.25 61.07
C GLN A 420 -12.12 3.29 61.36
N GLY A 421 -13.36 2.98 60.98
CA GLY A 421 -14.53 3.83 61.25
C GLY A 421 -14.89 4.79 60.11
N LYS A 422 -15.47 5.96 60.45
CA LYS A 422 -15.82 7.00 59.45
C LYS A 422 -14.58 7.83 59.11
N LEU A 423 -14.32 7.98 57.81
CA LEU A 423 -13.28 8.88 57.31
C LEU A 423 -13.48 10.32 57.83
N PRO A 424 -12.39 11.05 58.13
CA PRO A 424 -12.47 12.45 58.54
C PRO A 424 -13.27 13.31 57.55
N ARG A 425 -14.02 14.30 58.07
CA ARG A 425 -14.82 15.23 57.25
C ARG A 425 -14.01 16.06 56.24
N LYS A 426 -12.68 16.09 56.37
CA LYS A 426 -11.77 16.73 55.39
C LYS A 426 -11.79 16.04 54.02
N PHE A 427 -12.10 14.75 53.96
CA PHE A 427 -12.18 13.99 52.70
C PHE A 427 -13.52 14.23 52.01
N ILE A 428 -13.46 14.67 50.76
CA ILE A 428 -14.60 14.93 49.88
C ILE A 428 -14.59 13.97 48.70
N GLN A 429 -15.72 13.81 48.02
CA GLN A 429 -15.87 12.95 46.84
C GLN A 429 -15.41 11.50 47.09
N VAL A 430 -15.84 10.93 48.22
CA VAL A 430 -15.49 9.57 48.63
C VAL A 430 -16.25 8.56 47.77
N MET A 431 -15.54 7.80 46.95
CA MET A 431 -16.09 6.72 46.12
C MET A 431 -15.38 5.41 46.41
N LYS A 432 -16.14 4.32 46.57
CA LYS A 432 -15.57 2.97 46.74
C LYS A 432 -15.31 2.34 45.37
N HIS A 433 -14.09 1.90 45.13
CA HIS A 433 -13.69 1.21 43.91
C HIS A 433 -12.91 -0.07 44.26
N GLY A 434 -13.60 -1.21 44.20
CA GLY A 434 -13.05 -2.50 44.65
C GLY A 434 -12.66 -2.47 46.14
N ASN A 435 -11.40 -2.84 46.42
CA ASN A 435 -10.82 -2.84 47.77
C ASN A 435 -10.22 -1.49 48.20
N ASN A 436 -10.32 -0.45 47.37
CA ASN A 436 -9.79 0.87 47.68
C ASN A 436 -10.91 1.92 47.73
N ILE A 437 -10.73 2.93 48.56
CA ILE A 437 -11.53 4.14 48.62
C ILE A 437 -10.78 5.25 47.91
N HIS A 438 -11.42 5.88 46.95
CA HIS A 438 -10.93 7.07 46.25
C HIS A 438 -11.57 8.31 46.86
N CYS A 439 -10.75 9.29 47.23
CA CYS A 439 -11.23 10.53 47.82
C CYS A 439 -10.31 11.70 47.44
N SER A 440 -10.83 12.92 47.58
CA SER A 440 -10.07 14.17 47.41
C SER A 440 -10.20 15.03 48.66
N THR A 441 -9.50 16.15 48.71
CA THR A 441 -9.66 17.20 49.75
C THR A 441 -9.73 18.57 49.08
N LEU A 442 -10.24 19.58 49.78
CA LEU A 442 -10.24 20.95 49.26
C LEU A 442 -8.81 21.45 48.97
N GLU A 443 -7.86 21.15 49.87
CA GLU A 443 -6.44 21.48 49.71
C GLU A 443 -5.83 20.78 48.47
N LEU A 444 -6.06 19.47 48.31
CA LEU A 444 -5.58 18.72 47.14
C LEU A 444 -6.21 19.24 45.85
N THR A 445 -7.49 19.60 45.87
CA THR A 445 -8.18 20.14 44.68
C THR A 445 -7.59 21.49 44.28
N SER A 446 -7.31 22.37 45.25
CA SER A 446 -6.62 23.65 45.01
C SER A 446 -5.20 23.45 44.44
N LEU A 447 -4.43 22.54 45.02
CA LEU A 447 -3.10 22.19 44.51
C LEU A 447 -3.14 21.57 43.11
N ASN A 448 -4.12 20.72 42.81
CA ASN A 448 -4.34 20.15 41.48
C ASN A 448 -4.63 21.24 40.43
N VAL A 449 -5.43 22.24 40.77
CA VAL A 449 -5.71 23.38 39.88
C VAL A 449 -4.42 24.17 39.61
N ARG A 450 -3.64 24.47 40.65
CA ARG A 450 -2.35 25.17 40.53
C ARG A 450 -1.34 24.36 39.70
N ASN A 451 -1.19 23.07 39.97
CA ASN A 451 -0.29 22.19 39.22
C ASN A 451 -0.70 22.07 37.75
N LYS A 452 -2.02 21.99 37.47
CA LYS A 452 -2.53 21.99 36.09
C LYS A 452 -2.24 23.32 35.38
N SER A 453 -2.39 24.44 36.07
CA SER A 453 -2.05 25.77 35.51
C SER A 453 -0.56 25.90 35.22
N ALA A 454 0.31 25.50 36.16
CA ALA A 454 1.76 25.53 35.99
C ALA A 454 2.22 24.63 34.84
N ALA A 455 1.64 23.43 34.72
CA ALA A 455 1.90 22.54 33.58
C ALA A 455 1.42 23.16 32.25
N GLY A 456 0.26 23.82 32.24
CA GLY A 456 -0.26 24.53 31.07
C GLY A 456 0.69 25.60 30.55
N GLU A 457 1.27 26.41 31.46
CA GLU A 457 2.27 27.42 31.10
C GLU A 457 3.54 26.76 30.53
N CYS A 458 4.01 25.67 31.14
CA CYS A 458 5.14 24.90 30.60
C CYS A 458 4.86 24.42 29.17
N TYR A 459 3.63 23.96 28.88
CA TYR A 459 3.27 23.47 27.56
C TYR A 459 3.28 24.59 26.51
N ILE A 460 2.78 25.78 26.85
CA ILE A 460 2.77 26.94 25.95
C ILE A 460 4.20 27.37 25.63
N ARG A 461 5.05 27.52 26.65
CA ARG A 461 6.46 27.89 26.46
C ARG A 461 7.25 26.82 25.70
N THR A 462 6.98 25.54 25.98
CA THR A 462 7.55 24.42 25.23
C THR A 462 7.12 24.46 23.77
N GLU A 463 5.83 24.68 23.48
CA GLU A 463 5.33 24.82 22.11
C GLU A 463 6.08 25.92 21.36
N ILE A 464 6.26 27.10 21.95
CA ILE A 464 7.00 28.23 21.32
C ILE A 464 8.45 27.83 20.99
N CYS A 465 9.16 27.21 21.93
CA CYS A 465 10.54 26.78 21.71
C CYS A 465 10.64 25.73 20.59
N LEU A 466 9.72 24.76 20.59
CA LEU A 466 9.70 23.69 19.61
C LEU A 466 9.22 24.16 18.23
N GLU A 467 8.33 25.16 18.15
CA GLU A 467 7.94 25.79 16.89
C GLU A 467 9.13 26.46 16.22
N ALA A 468 9.96 27.20 16.97
CA ALA A 468 11.18 27.80 16.47
C ALA A 468 12.18 26.75 15.94
N LEU A 469 12.38 25.66 16.69
CA LEU A 469 13.20 24.52 16.25
C LEU A 469 12.62 23.90 14.96
N THR A 470 11.31 23.66 14.92
CA THR A 470 10.62 23.06 13.77
C THR A 470 10.75 23.94 12.52
N ASP A 471 10.59 25.26 12.64
CA ASP A 471 10.80 26.22 11.54
C ASP A 471 12.25 26.16 11.01
N SER A 472 13.26 25.98 11.88
CA SER A 472 14.66 25.80 11.44
C SER A 472 14.92 24.45 10.74
N ILE A 473 14.21 23.39 11.13
CA ILE A 473 14.34 22.06 10.50
C ILE A 473 13.65 22.03 9.13
N ARG A 474 12.56 22.79 8.97
CA ARG A 474 11.82 22.90 7.70
C ARG A 474 12.66 23.41 6.53
N GLU A 475 13.70 24.20 6.79
CA GLU A 475 14.60 24.67 5.73
C GLU A 475 15.35 23.51 5.03
N ASP A 476 15.58 22.41 5.74
CA ASP A 476 16.29 21.23 5.26
C ASP A 476 15.32 20.04 4.99
N ILE A 477 14.01 20.31 4.81
CA ILE A 477 12.96 19.28 4.67
C ILE A 477 13.15 18.33 3.48
N SER A 478 13.75 18.80 2.39
CA SER A 478 14.01 17.97 1.20
C SER A 478 14.97 16.81 1.49
N PHE A 479 15.91 16.98 2.41
CA PHE A 479 16.81 15.91 2.82
C PHE A 479 16.08 14.89 3.71
N LEU A 480 15.14 15.38 4.52
CA LEU A 480 14.28 14.53 5.34
C LEU A 480 13.35 13.67 4.48
N THR A 481 12.71 14.23 3.45
CA THR A 481 11.89 13.45 2.51
C THR A 481 12.71 12.39 1.76
N LEU A 482 13.91 12.75 1.29
CA LEU A 482 14.84 11.81 0.65
C LEU A 482 15.18 10.64 1.58
N LEU A 483 15.47 10.92 2.85
CA LEU A 483 15.72 9.88 3.84
C LEU A 483 14.52 8.94 3.99
N ALA A 484 13.29 9.47 4.02
CA ALA A 484 12.08 8.66 4.09
C ALA A 484 11.98 7.69 2.91
N GLU A 485 12.14 8.20 1.69
CA GLU A 485 12.03 7.42 0.45
C GLU A 485 13.06 6.30 0.39
N VAL A 486 14.31 6.63 0.72
CA VAL A 486 15.43 5.68 0.79
C VAL A 486 15.15 4.58 1.81
N LEU A 487 14.67 4.93 3.01
CA LEU A 487 14.34 3.94 4.04
C LEU A 487 13.19 3.04 3.60
N CYS A 488 12.17 3.58 2.92
CA CYS A 488 11.07 2.79 2.38
C CYS A 488 11.55 1.80 1.31
N LEU A 489 12.42 2.26 0.40
CA LEU A 489 13.01 1.45 -0.65
C LEU A 489 13.90 0.34 -0.10
N LEU A 490 14.80 0.67 0.84
CA LEU A 490 15.65 -0.31 1.52
C LEU A 490 14.82 -1.33 2.30
N ASP A 491 13.77 -0.90 3.00
CA ASP A 491 12.90 -1.82 3.74
C ASP A 491 12.16 -2.78 2.81
N MET A 492 11.69 -2.31 1.66
CA MET A 492 11.11 -3.18 0.64
C MET A 492 12.16 -4.18 0.10
N ILE A 493 13.31 -3.73 -0.38
CA ILE A 493 14.30 -4.63 -0.98
C ILE A 493 14.87 -5.63 0.05
N VAL A 494 15.28 -5.15 1.23
CA VAL A 494 15.92 -5.97 2.26
C VAL A 494 14.91 -6.85 2.97
N ASN A 495 13.88 -6.26 3.59
CA ASN A 495 12.99 -7.01 4.47
C ASN A 495 11.85 -7.70 3.73
N SER A 496 11.50 -7.31 2.49
CA SER A 496 10.54 -8.04 1.65
C SER A 496 11.25 -9.00 0.69
N PHE A 497 11.96 -8.47 -0.31
CA PHE A 497 12.49 -9.30 -1.41
C PHE A 497 13.60 -10.24 -0.94
N ALA A 498 14.69 -9.69 -0.40
CA ALA A 498 15.83 -10.49 0.05
C ALA A 498 15.45 -11.48 1.15
N HIS A 499 14.61 -11.06 2.11
CA HIS A 499 14.10 -11.98 3.13
C HIS A 499 13.28 -13.13 2.53
N SER A 500 12.34 -12.84 1.63
CA SER A 500 11.52 -13.86 0.96
C SER A 500 12.41 -14.89 0.27
N ILE A 501 13.43 -14.45 -0.46
CA ILE A 501 14.37 -15.33 -1.18
C ILE A 501 15.24 -16.13 -0.19
N SER A 502 15.79 -15.48 0.85
CA SER A 502 16.67 -16.13 1.84
C SER A 502 16.01 -17.26 2.62
N THR A 503 14.67 -17.27 2.72
CA THR A 503 13.93 -18.33 3.42
C THR A 503 13.63 -19.54 2.54
N LYS A 504 13.97 -19.49 1.26
CA LYS A 504 13.67 -20.52 0.26
C LYS A 504 14.93 -21.34 -0.06
N PRO A 505 14.77 -22.58 -0.52
CA PRO A 505 15.89 -23.40 -0.97
C PRO A 505 16.73 -22.69 -2.04
N ILE A 506 18.05 -22.88 -1.93
CA ILE A 506 19.03 -22.47 -2.92
C ILE A 506 18.61 -23.12 -4.27
N ASP A 507 18.68 -22.36 -5.36
CA ASP A 507 18.28 -22.75 -6.73
C ASP A 507 16.78 -22.71 -7.09
N GLN A 508 15.88 -22.31 -6.18
CA GLN A 508 14.45 -22.14 -6.53
C GLN A 508 14.10 -20.76 -7.08
N TYR A 509 14.87 -19.73 -6.70
CA TYR A 509 14.67 -18.35 -7.13
C TYR A 509 15.84 -17.93 -8.00
N SER A 510 15.55 -17.34 -9.14
CA SER A 510 16.56 -16.85 -10.09
C SER A 510 16.38 -15.37 -10.37
N ARG A 511 17.50 -14.71 -10.68
CA ARG A 511 17.51 -13.35 -11.18
C ARG A 511 16.95 -13.33 -12.61
N PRO A 512 15.86 -12.60 -12.89
CA PRO A 512 15.33 -12.50 -14.23
C PRO A 512 16.20 -11.59 -15.13
N GLU A 513 16.33 -11.96 -16.38
CA GLU A 513 16.93 -11.13 -17.44
C GLU A 513 15.86 -10.36 -18.20
N PHE A 514 16.16 -9.12 -18.61
CA PHE A 514 15.19 -8.25 -19.28
C PHE A 514 15.59 -7.94 -20.72
N THR A 515 14.58 -7.95 -21.59
CA THR A 515 14.71 -7.55 -23.00
C THR A 515 13.58 -6.59 -23.39
N ASP A 516 13.83 -5.68 -24.34
CA ASP A 516 12.80 -4.77 -24.84
C ASP A 516 11.82 -5.46 -25.81
N HIS A 517 12.37 -6.27 -26.73
CA HIS A 517 11.63 -6.94 -27.81
C HIS A 517 11.99 -8.44 -27.92
N GLY A 518 12.70 -8.98 -26.93
CA GLY A 518 13.14 -10.38 -26.93
C GLY A 518 12.03 -11.35 -26.51
N PRO A 519 12.35 -12.66 -26.44
CA PRO A 519 11.39 -13.69 -26.04
C PRO A 519 11.04 -13.59 -24.56
N LEU A 520 9.83 -14.07 -24.22
CA LEU A 520 9.44 -14.40 -22.85
C LEU A 520 9.70 -15.89 -22.64
N ALA A 521 10.76 -16.21 -21.90
CA ALA A 521 11.17 -17.57 -21.60
C ALA A 521 11.25 -17.77 -20.09
N ILE A 522 10.51 -18.74 -19.57
CA ILE A 522 10.53 -19.12 -18.15
C ILE A 522 10.76 -20.61 -18.10
N ASP A 523 11.81 -21.03 -17.40
CA ASP A 523 12.12 -22.44 -17.23
C ASP A 523 11.86 -22.90 -15.80
N ALA A 524 11.10 -23.98 -15.67
CA ALA A 524 10.66 -24.55 -14.41
C ALA A 524 10.05 -23.51 -13.45
N GLY A 525 9.19 -22.64 -13.98
CA GLY A 525 8.50 -21.60 -13.20
C GLY A 525 7.51 -22.19 -12.21
N ARG A 526 7.32 -21.52 -11.08
CA ARG A 526 6.43 -21.96 -10.00
C ARG A 526 5.48 -20.85 -9.57
N HIS A 527 4.31 -21.24 -9.07
CA HIS A 527 3.34 -20.27 -8.57
C HIS A 527 3.77 -19.75 -7.20
N PRO A 528 4.13 -18.45 -7.05
CA PRO A 528 4.76 -17.95 -5.82
C PRO A 528 3.88 -18.14 -4.57
N ILE A 529 2.57 -17.93 -4.70
CA ILE A 529 1.62 -18.13 -3.61
C ILE A 529 1.48 -19.62 -3.24
N LEU A 530 1.14 -20.48 -4.19
CA LEU A 530 0.83 -21.89 -3.93
C LEU A 530 2.05 -22.70 -3.48
N GLU A 531 3.24 -22.41 -3.98
CA GLU A 531 4.48 -23.04 -3.50
C GLU A 531 4.75 -22.74 -2.02
N SER A 532 4.30 -21.59 -1.50
CA SER A 532 4.42 -21.29 -0.08
C SER A 532 3.46 -22.09 0.81
N VAL A 533 2.40 -22.66 0.22
CA VAL A 533 1.34 -23.40 0.91
C VAL A 533 1.52 -24.91 0.76
N HIS A 534 1.98 -25.37 -0.41
CA HIS A 534 2.15 -26.78 -0.76
C HIS A 534 3.60 -27.08 -1.11
N SER A 535 4.20 -28.09 -0.45
CA SER A 535 5.58 -28.52 -0.72
C SER A 535 5.76 -29.20 -2.08
N ASP A 536 4.71 -29.83 -2.60
CA ASP A 536 4.77 -30.73 -3.75
C ASP A 536 4.31 -30.04 -5.05
N PHE A 537 4.63 -28.74 -5.21
CA PHE A 537 4.27 -27.97 -6.39
C PHE A 537 5.11 -28.37 -7.61
N ILE A 538 4.46 -28.64 -8.74
CA ILE A 538 5.11 -29.09 -9.98
C ILE A 538 5.42 -27.88 -10.88
N PRO A 539 6.70 -27.63 -11.20
CA PRO A 539 7.09 -26.48 -12.01
C PRO A 539 6.75 -26.69 -13.50
N ASN A 540 6.45 -25.59 -14.20
CA ASN A 540 6.13 -25.60 -15.63
C ASN A 540 6.88 -24.49 -16.38
N SER A 541 7.29 -24.78 -17.61
CA SER A 541 8.05 -23.85 -18.46
C SER A 541 7.14 -23.14 -19.47
N LEU A 542 7.52 -21.93 -19.87
CA LEU A 542 6.85 -21.10 -20.88
C LEU A 542 7.89 -20.60 -21.87
N PHE A 543 7.55 -20.61 -23.17
CA PHE A 543 8.34 -19.95 -24.19
C PHE A 543 7.44 -19.25 -25.21
N LEU A 544 7.52 -17.93 -25.27
CA LEU A 544 6.89 -17.08 -26.27
C LEU A 544 7.94 -16.22 -26.94
N SER A 545 7.80 -16.03 -28.25
CA SER A 545 8.70 -15.24 -29.08
C SER A 545 7.90 -14.53 -30.16
N GLU A 546 8.49 -13.61 -30.92
CA GLU A 546 7.77 -13.00 -32.05
C GLU A 546 7.35 -14.03 -33.11
N ALA A 547 8.16 -15.09 -33.29
CA ALA A 547 7.84 -16.20 -34.20
C ALA A 547 6.78 -17.16 -33.62
N SER A 548 6.56 -17.15 -32.31
CA SER A 548 5.56 -17.97 -31.62
C SER A 548 4.91 -17.15 -30.49
N ASN A 549 4.06 -16.22 -30.87
CA ASN A 549 3.48 -15.20 -29.99
C ASN A 549 2.22 -15.68 -29.26
N MET A 550 1.65 -16.83 -29.65
CA MET A 550 0.48 -17.41 -29.00
C MET A 550 0.74 -18.84 -28.52
N LEU A 551 0.35 -19.11 -27.27
CA LEU A 551 0.31 -20.45 -26.69
C LEU A 551 -1.15 -20.84 -26.38
N ILE A 552 -1.63 -21.89 -27.04
CA ILE A 552 -2.93 -22.50 -26.76
C ILE A 552 -2.71 -23.63 -25.75
N VAL A 553 -3.30 -23.49 -24.57
CA VAL A 553 -3.20 -24.45 -23.47
C VAL A 553 -4.49 -25.26 -23.40
N VAL A 554 -4.40 -26.53 -23.81
CA VAL A 554 -5.54 -27.45 -23.78
C VAL A 554 -5.46 -28.33 -22.55
N GLY A 555 -6.59 -28.59 -21.93
CA GLY A 555 -6.62 -29.58 -20.87
C GLY A 555 -7.95 -29.68 -20.16
N PRO A 556 -8.18 -30.80 -19.47
CA PRO A 556 -9.38 -30.98 -18.68
C PRO A 556 -9.51 -29.96 -17.55
N ASN A 557 -10.72 -29.82 -17.00
CA ASN A 557 -10.92 -29.02 -15.78
C ASN A 557 -10.13 -29.64 -14.62
N MET A 558 -9.65 -28.81 -13.69
CA MET A 558 -8.80 -29.22 -12.56
C MET A 558 -7.38 -29.70 -12.91
N SER A 559 -6.97 -29.67 -14.19
CA SER A 559 -5.61 -30.03 -14.61
C SER A 559 -4.53 -28.99 -14.28
N GLY A 560 -4.90 -27.82 -13.78
CA GLY A 560 -3.98 -26.74 -13.42
C GLY A 560 -3.89 -25.57 -14.42
N LYS A 561 -4.74 -25.52 -15.46
CA LYS A 561 -4.73 -24.44 -16.47
C LYS A 561 -4.76 -23.04 -15.87
N SER A 562 -5.79 -22.70 -15.10
CA SER A 562 -5.95 -21.36 -14.51
C SER A 562 -4.80 -21.02 -13.55
N THR A 563 -4.29 -22.01 -12.80
CA THR A 563 -3.12 -21.86 -11.93
C THR A 563 -1.86 -21.54 -12.73
N TYR A 564 -1.65 -22.17 -13.89
CA TYR A 564 -0.53 -21.86 -14.77
C TYR A 564 -0.62 -20.47 -15.39
N LEU A 565 -1.83 -20.06 -15.80
CA LEU A 565 -2.08 -18.71 -16.29
C LEU A 565 -1.77 -17.65 -15.22
N GLN A 566 -2.26 -17.84 -13.99
CA GLN A 566 -1.97 -16.97 -12.84
C GLN A 566 -0.47 -16.94 -12.54
N GLN A 567 0.18 -18.10 -12.54
CA GLN A 567 1.62 -18.22 -12.32
C GLN A 567 2.40 -17.33 -13.28
N VAL A 568 2.14 -17.40 -14.58
CA VAL A 568 2.89 -16.60 -15.57
C VAL A 568 2.75 -15.10 -15.29
N CYS A 569 1.54 -14.61 -15.05
CA CYS A 569 1.31 -13.20 -14.71
C CYS A 569 2.06 -12.78 -13.45
N LEU A 570 2.02 -13.60 -12.39
CA LEU A 570 2.67 -13.29 -11.12
C LEU A 570 4.20 -13.29 -11.24
N LEU A 571 4.78 -14.18 -12.04
CA LEU A 571 6.23 -14.19 -12.30
C LEU A 571 6.69 -12.90 -13.01
N ILE A 572 5.91 -12.42 -13.98
CA ILE A 572 6.22 -11.18 -14.70
C ILE A 572 6.09 -9.95 -13.77
N ILE A 573 5.04 -9.92 -12.94
CA ILE A 573 4.87 -8.87 -11.93
C ILE A 573 6.07 -8.86 -10.96
N LEU A 574 6.47 -10.02 -10.42
CA LEU A 574 7.62 -10.14 -9.52
C LEU A 574 8.93 -9.68 -10.17
N ALA A 575 9.12 -9.99 -11.44
CA ALA A 575 10.30 -9.54 -12.16
C ALA A 575 10.28 -8.00 -12.34
N GLN A 576 9.19 -7.43 -12.83
CA GLN A 576 9.10 -5.99 -13.13
C GLN A 576 9.05 -5.09 -11.89
N ILE A 577 8.82 -5.62 -10.68
CA ILE A 577 9.05 -4.88 -9.42
C ILE A 577 10.54 -4.91 -8.99
N GLY A 578 11.38 -5.70 -9.65
CA GLY A 578 12.80 -5.86 -9.33
C GLY A 578 13.07 -6.93 -8.25
N CYS A 579 12.24 -7.97 -8.17
CA CYS A 579 12.45 -9.13 -7.29
C CYS A 579 12.91 -10.34 -8.11
N TYR A 580 13.59 -11.30 -7.48
CA TYR A 580 13.81 -12.61 -8.08
C TYR A 580 12.50 -13.35 -8.28
N VAL A 581 12.49 -14.25 -9.26
CA VAL A 581 11.33 -15.06 -9.62
C VAL A 581 11.55 -16.53 -9.25
N PRO A 582 10.52 -17.25 -8.77
CA PRO A 582 10.61 -18.67 -8.48
C PRO A 582 10.60 -19.49 -9.79
N ALA A 583 11.78 -19.60 -10.40
CA ALA A 583 12.06 -20.30 -11.64
C ALA A 583 13.55 -20.67 -11.67
N ARG A 584 13.92 -21.70 -12.45
CA ARG A 584 15.33 -22.02 -12.67
C ARG A 584 16.03 -20.96 -13.51
N PHE A 585 15.30 -20.42 -14.49
CA PHE A 585 15.76 -19.38 -15.39
C PHE A 585 14.56 -18.57 -15.88
N ALA A 586 14.75 -17.26 -16.08
CA ALA A 586 13.72 -16.41 -16.66
C ALA A 586 14.33 -15.28 -17.49
N THR A 587 13.90 -15.17 -18.75
CA THR A 587 14.08 -13.99 -19.60
C THR A 587 12.71 -13.38 -19.85
N ILE A 588 12.54 -12.11 -19.52
CA ILE A 588 11.25 -11.44 -19.54
C ILE A 588 11.35 -10.23 -20.48
N ARG A 589 10.49 -10.24 -21.50
CA ARG A 589 10.19 -9.05 -22.28
C ARG A 589 9.44 -8.05 -21.40
N VAL A 590 9.83 -6.79 -21.37
CA VAL A 590 9.10 -5.76 -20.59
C VAL A 590 7.66 -5.67 -21.08
N VAL A 591 6.72 -5.95 -20.17
CA VAL A 591 5.29 -5.88 -20.43
C VAL A 591 4.76 -4.52 -20.01
N ASP A 592 3.97 -3.89 -20.89
CA ASP A 592 3.36 -2.59 -20.63
C ASP A 592 1.94 -2.70 -20.07
N ARG A 593 1.21 -3.78 -20.41
CA ARG A 593 -0.14 -4.08 -19.94
C ARG A 593 -0.34 -5.58 -19.76
N ILE A 594 -0.91 -5.99 -18.63
CA ILE A 594 -1.40 -7.35 -18.43
C ILE A 594 -2.91 -7.33 -18.51
N PHE A 595 -3.46 -8.12 -19.42
CA PHE A 595 -4.89 -8.37 -19.53
C PHE A 595 -5.19 -9.79 -19.10
N THR A 596 -6.06 -9.96 -18.10
CA THR A 596 -6.54 -11.28 -17.71
C THR A 596 -8.05 -11.37 -17.88
N ARG A 597 -8.48 -12.46 -18.51
CA ARG A 597 -9.85 -12.94 -18.51
C ARG A 597 -9.83 -14.33 -17.90
N MET A 598 -9.90 -14.39 -16.58
CA MET A 598 -10.04 -15.65 -15.85
C MET A 598 -11.51 -15.77 -15.46
N GLY A 599 -12.17 -16.86 -15.86
CA GLY A 599 -13.61 -17.02 -15.70
C GLY A 599 -14.10 -16.66 -14.29
N SER A 600 -14.86 -15.58 -14.19
CA SER A 600 -15.47 -15.13 -12.94
C SER A 600 -16.57 -16.08 -12.49
N MET A 601 -16.63 -16.39 -11.19
CA MET A 601 -17.91 -16.79 -10.58
C MET A 601 -18.89 -15.62 -10.66
N ASP A 602 -20.16 -15.93 -10.90
CA ASP A 602 -21.23 -14.99 -11.21
C ASP A 602 -21.26 -13.81 -10.23
N ASN A 603 -20.99 -12.60 -10.74
CA ASN A 603 -21.27 -11.37 -10.00
C ASN A 603 -22.79 -11.15 -10.01
N LEU A 604 -23.46 -11.69 -8.98
CA LEU A 604 -24.91 -11.51 -8.74
C LEU A 604 -25.33 -10.03 -8.68
N GLU A 605 -24.40 -9.11 -8.43
CA GLU A 605 -24.66 -7.68 -8.25
C GLU A 605 -24.71 -6.87 -9.56
N SER A 606 -24.26 -7.42 -10.69
CA SER A 606 -24.40 -6.76 -11.99
C SER A 606 -25.63 -7.32 -12.72
N ASN A 607 -26.62 -6.49 -13.02
CA ASN A 607 -27.80 -6.83 -13.84
C ASN A 607 -27.45 -7.14 -15.32
N SER A 608 -26.25 -7.68 -15.60
CA SER A 608 -25.74 -8.03 -16.92
C SER A 608 -25.54 -9.53 -17.06
N SER A 609 -25.96 -10.07 -18.21
CA SER A 609 -25.71 -11.48 -18.58
C SER A 609 -24.22 -11.81 -18.51
N THR A 610 -23.87 -13.00 -18.02
CA THR A 610 -22.50 -13.51 -17.92
C THR A 610 -21.76 -13.43 -19.25
N PHE A 611 -22.44 -13.79 -20.34
CA PHE A 611 -21.91 -13.68 -21.70
C PHE A 611 -21.69 -12.21 -22.12
N MET A 612 -22.60 -11.31 -21.77
CA MET A 612 -22.43 -9.87 -22.10
C MET A 612 -21.24 -9.26 -21.35
N THR A 613 -21.03 -9.64 -20.09
CA THR A 613 -19.85 -9.22 -19.31
C THR A 613 -18.57 -9.77 -19.94
N GLU A 614 -18.57 -11.05 -20.30
CA GLU A 614 -17.45 -11.70 -21.01
C GLU A 614 -17.12 -11.01 -22.34
N MET A 615 -18.12 -10.64 -23.14
CA MET A 615 -17.92 -9.92 -24.40
C MET A 615 -17.42 -8.49 -24.18
N LYS A 616 -17.89 -7.79 -23.13
CA LYS A 616 -17.40 -6.45 -22.79
C LYS A 616 -15.94 -6.48 -22.35
N GLU A 617 -15.56 -7.44 -21.51
CA GLU A 617 -14.16 -7.64 -21.09
C GLU A 617 -13.28 -7.97 -22.30
N THR A 618 -13.71 -8.89 -23.16
CA THR A 618 -12.97 -9.26 -24.37
C THR A 618 -12.82 -8.06 -25.31
N ALA A 619 -13.90 -7.30 -25.55
CA ALA A 619 -13.84 -6.08 -26.36
C ALA A 619 -12.89 -5.03 -25.78
N PHE A 620 -12.87 -4.87 -24.44
CA PHE A 620 -11.94 -3.99 -23.77
C PHE A 620 -10.48 -4.42 -23.99
N ILE A 621 -10.18 -5.71 -23.87
CA ILE A 621 -8.85 -6.25 -24.16
C ILE A 621 -8.48 -5.88 -25.60
N MET A 622 -9.28 -6.27 -26.59
CA MET A 622 -8.99 -6.06 -28.01
C MET A 622 -8.76 -4.58 -28.37
N GLN A 623 -9.54 -3.66 -27.81
CA GLN A 623 -9.40 -2.23 -28.07
C GLN A 623 -8.15 -1.59 -27.45
N ASN A 624 -7.55 -2.22 -26.44
CA ASN A 624 -6.45 -1.66 -25.66
C ASN A 624 -5.15 -2.48 -25.74
N VAL A 625 -5.09 -3.53 -26.56
CA VAL A 625 -3.86 -4.29 -26.80
C VAL A 625 -2.79 -3.39 -27.43
N SER A 626 -1.56 -3.53 -26.94
CA SER A 626 -0.35 -3.00 -27.57
C SER A 626 0.58 -4.16 -27.97
N GLU A 627 1.62 -3.88 -28.76
CA GLU A 627 2.62 -4.87 -29.16
C GLU A 627 3.36 -5.52 -27.96
N ARG A 628 3.49 -4.79 -26.84
CA ARG A 628 4.18 -5.25 -25.62
C ARG A 628 3.23 -5.84 -24.57
N SER A 629 1.94 -5.93 -24.87
CA SER A 629 0.94 -6.48 -23.94
C SER A 629 1.10 -7.98 -23.74
N LEU A 630 0.76 -8.44 -22.53
CA LEU A 630 0.53 -9.85 -22.21
C LEU A 630 -0.97 -10.08 -22.05
N ILE A 631 -1.49 -11.04 -22.79
CA ILE A 631 -2.92 -11.38 -22.81
C ILE A 631 -3.07 -12.80 -22.30
N VAL A 632 -3.92 -12.98 -21.30
CA VAL A 632 -4.20 -14.25 -20.67
C VAL A 632 -5.70 -14.47 -20.67
N MET A 633 -6.16 -15.46 -21.44
CA MET A 633 -7.58 -15.78 -21.58
C MET A 633 -7.85 -17.22 -21.12
N ASP A 634 -8.89 -17.41 -20.32
CA ASP A 634 -9.34 -18.70 -19.81
C ASP A 634 -10.80 -18.95 -20.21
N GLU A 635 -11.04 -20.01 -20.97
CA GLU A 635 -12.37 -20.52 -21.34
C GLU A 635 -13.33 -19.50 -22.00
N LEU A 636 -12.82 -18.68 -22.93
CA LEU A 636 -13.65 -17.75 -23.70
C LEU A 636 -14.74 -18.47 -24.51
N GLY A 637 -15.97 -17.96 -24.47
CA GLY A 637 -17.12 -18.46 -25.23
C GLY A 637 -17.90 -19.57 -24.53
N ARG A 638 -17.67 -19.80 -23.22
CA ARG A 638 -18.35 -20.86 -22.46
C ARG A 638 -19.82 -20.58 -22.16
N ALA A 639 -20.24 -19.31 -22.10
CA ALA A 639 -21.59 -18.92 -21.69
C ALA A 639 -22.63 -18.89 -22.83
N THR A 640 -22.29 -19.43 -24.01
CA THR A 640 -23.16 -19.42 -25.21
C THR A 640 -23.19 -20.80 -25.90
N SER A 641 -23.86 -20.89 -27.06
CA SER A 641 -23.89 -22.11 -27.88
C SER A 641 -22.46 -22.57 -28.23
N SER A 642 -22.21 -23.88 -28.25
CA SER A 642 -20.84 -24.39 -28.48
C SER A 642 -20.27 -23.99 -29.84
N SER A 643 -21.13 -23.86 -30.87
CA SER A 643 -20.74 -23.40 -32.20
C SER A 643 -20.38 -21.91 -32.20
N ASP A 644 -21.21 -21.06 -31.61
CA ASP A 644 -20.96 -19.62 -31.60
C ASP A 644 -19.79 -19.27 -30.68
N GLY A 645 -19.68 -19.96 -29.54
CA GLY A 645 -18.57 -19.82 -28.60
C GLY A 645 -17.23 -20.16 -29.23
N LEU A 646 -17.17 -21.29 -29.97
CA LEU A 646 -15.98 -21.66 -30.75
C LEU A 646 -15.66 -20.63 -31.83
N ALA A 647 -16.66 -20.20 -32.62
CA ALA A 647 -16.46 -19.23 -33.70
C ALA A 647 -15.92 -17.88 -33.19
N ILE A 648 -16.45 -17.40 -32.06
CA ILE A 648 -15.99 -16.16 -31.42
C ILE A 648 -14.58 -16.34 -30.87
N ALA A 649 -14.31 -17.43 -30.15
CA ALA A 649 -12.98 -17.72 -29.59
C ALA A 649 -11.92 -17.82 -30.70
N TRP A 650 -12.25 -18.51 -31.79
CA TRP A 650 -11.41 -18.63 -32.97
C TRP A 650 -11.09 -17.28 -33.59
N SER A 651 -12.12 -16.49 -33.87
CA SER A 651 -11.98 -15.16 -34.48
C SER A 651 -11.17 -14.20 -33.59
N CYS A 652 -11.33 -14.31 -32.26
CA CYS A 652 -10.54 -13.56 -31.30
C CYS A 652 -9.06 -13.98 -31.32
N CYS A 653 -8.77 -15.28 -31.40
CA CYS A 653 -7.40 -15.77 -31.50
C CYS A 653 -6.74 -15.32 -32.81
N GLU A 654 -7.45 -15.39 -33.93
CA GLU A 654 -6.96 -14.93 -35.23
C GLU A 654 -6.63 -13.42 -35.22
N TYR A 655 -7.50 -12.60 -34.63
CA TYR A 655 -7.22 -11.18 -34.43
C TYR A 655 -5.96 -10.97 -33.57
N LEU A 656 -5.82 -11.67 -32.45
CA LEU A 656 -4.66 -11.54 -31.56
C LEU A 656 -3.36 -12.03 -32.20
N LEU A 657 -3.42 -13.09 -33.01
CA LEU A 657 -2.27 -13.61 -33.76
C LEU A 657 -1.73 -12.62 -34.79
N SER A 658 -2.60 -11.78 -35.35
CA SER A 658 -2.19 -10.72 -36.27
C SER A 658 -1.37 -9.61 -35.60
N LEU A 659 -1.41 -9.54 -34.26
CA LEU A 659 -0.67 -8.58 -33.44
C LEU A 659 0.66 -9.19 -32.94
N LYS A 660 1.59 -8.34 -32.48
CA LYS A 660 2.86 -8.77 -31.86
C LYS A 660 2.78 -9.04 -30.34
N ALA A 661 1.57 -8.93 -29.78
CA ALA A 661 1.31 -9.17 -28.37
C ALA A 661 1.51 -10.65 -28.01
N TYR A 662 1.91 -10.91 -26.77
CA TYR A 662 2.06 -12.28 -26.27
C TYR A 662 0.75 -12.76 -25.67
N THR A 663 0.24 -13.88 -26.18
CA THR A 663 -1.08 -14.40 -25.78
C THR A 663 -0.97 -15.82 -25.26
N ILE A 664 -1.59 -16.08 -24.11
CA ILE A 664 -1.80 -17.43 -23.58
C ILE A 664 -3.30 -17.66 -23.50
N PHE A 665 -3.78 -18.65 -24.24
CA PHE A 665 -5.19 -18.95 -24.39
C PHE A 665 -5.48 -20.36 -23.87
N ALA A 666 -6.09 -20.46 -22.69
CA ALA A 666 -6.52 -21.74 -22.14
C ALA A 666 -7.94 -22.08 -22.57
N THR A 667 -8.14 -23.30 -23.06
CA THR A 667 -9.45 -23.76 -23.53
C THR A 667 -9.66 -25.25 -23.29
N HIS A 668 -10.93 -25.63 -23.21
CA HIS A 668 -11.38 -27.02 -23.24
C HIS A 668 -11.88 -27.44 -24.63
N MET A 669 -11.95 -26.51 -25.59
CA MET A 669 -12.42 -26.76 -26.95
C MET A 669 -11.28 -27.36 -27.79
N GLU A 670 -11.35 -28.66 -28.06
CA GLU A 670 -10.32 -29.38 -28.82
C GLU A 670 -10.18 -28.89 -30.27
N ALA A 671 -11.27 -28.39 -30.87
CA ALA A 671 -11.25 -27.81 -32.21
C ALA A 671 -10.26 -26.63 -32.36
N MET A 672 -9.94 -25.92 -31.26
CA MET A 672 -8.91 -24.86 -31.28
C MET A 672 -7.50 -25.39 -31.58
N THR A 673 -7.26 -26.70 -31.50
CA THR A 673 -5.98 -27.30 -31.88
C THR A 673 -5.70 -27.23 -33.39
N GLU A 674 -6.74 -27.08 -34.22
CA GLU A 674 -6.57 -26.86 -35.66
C GLU A 674 -5.95 -25.49 -35.95
N LEU A 675 -6.03 -24.55 -35.01
CA LEU A 675 -5.50 -23.21 -35.21
C LEU A 675 -3.98 -23.22 -35.44
N ALA A 676 -3.24 -24.10 -34.76
CA ALA A 676 -1.79 -24.23 -34.94
C ALA A 676 -1.39 -24.96 -36.23
N THR A 677 -2.32 -25.65 -36.91
CA THR A 677 -2.03 -26.23 -38.24
C THR A 677 -2.10 -25.17 -39.32
N ILE A 678 -2.94 -24.15 -39.13
CA ILE A 678 -3.13 -23.02 -40.05
C ILE A 678 -2.12 -21.90 -39.78
N TYR A 679 -1.86 -21.58 -38.51
CA TYR A 679 -1.03 -20.46 -38.10
C TYR A 679 0.28 -20.94 -37.44
N PRO A 680 1.44 -20.77 -38.08
CA PRO A 680 2.72 -21.29 -37.57
C PRO A 680 3.22 -20.58 -36.30
N ASN A 681 2.69 -19.38 -36.02
CA ASN A 681 2.97 -18.61 -34.81
C ASN A 681 2.15 -19.04 -33.59
N ALA A 682 1.17 -19.93 -33.75
CA ALA A 682 0.45 -20.56 -32.66
C ALA A 682 1.12 -21.87 -32.25
N LYS A 683 1.38 -22.04 -30.94
CA LYS A 683 1.85 -23.29 -30.35
C LYS A 683 0.77 -23.93 -29.50
N ILE A 684 0.77 -25.26 -29.43
CA ILE A 684 -0.16 -26.02 -28.59
C ILE A 684 0.64 -26.74 -27.52
N SER A 685 0.15 -26.62 -26.29
CA SER A 685 0.58 -27.46 -25.18
C SER A 685 -0.64 -27.97 -24.44
N HIS A 686 -0.46 -29.10 -23.75
CA HIS A 686 -1.51 -29.73 -22.97
C HIS A 686 -1.02 -30.13 -21.58
N PHE A 687 -1.94 -30.18 -20.61
CA PHE A 687 -1.65 -30.76 -19.31
C PHE A 687 -1.72 -32.30 -19.35
N ASP A 688 -0.66 -32.96 -18.89
CA ASP A 688 -0.56 -34.41 -18.85
C ASP A 688 -1.53 -35.01 -17.82
N VAL A 689 -2.40 -35.90 -18.29
CA VAL A 689 -3.36 -36.65 -17.48
C VAL A 689 -3.25 -38.13 -17.84
N ASP A 690 -2.93 -38.95 -16.83
CA ASP A 690 -2.91 -40.39 -16.96
C ASP A 690 -4.23 -40.98 -16.46
N VAL A 691 -4.67 -42.05 -17.12
CA VAL A 691 -5.83 -42.83 -16.67
C VAL A 691 -5.31 -44.13 -16.07
N LYS A 692 -5.35 -44.25 -14.73
CA LYS A 692 -4.96 -45.47 -14.01
C LYS A 692 -6.15 -45.96 -13.19
N ASN A 693 -6.53 -47.24 -13.35
CA ASN A 693 -7.61 -47.89 -12.58
C ASN A 693 -8.95 -47.11 -12.60
N ASN A 694 -9.39 -46.62 -13.76
CA ASN A 694 -10.56 -45.73 -13.92
C ASN A 694 -10.51 -44.42 -13.11
N ARG A 695 -9.36 -44.04 -12.54
CA ARG A 695 -9.12 -42.74 -11.91
C ARG A 695 -8.26 -41.86 -12.81
N LEU A 696 -8.58 -40.57 -12.81
CA LEU A 696 -7.82 -39.53 -13.50
C LEU A 696 -6.69 -39.09 -12.56
N ASP A 697 -5.45 -39.30 -13.00
CA ASP A 697 -4.23 -38.90 -12.29
C ASP A 697 -3.69 -37.63 -12.96
N PHE A 698 -3.90 -36.48 -12.32
CA PHE A 698 -3.46 -35.18 -12.82
C PHE A 698 -1.99 -34.95 -12.44
N LYS A 699 -1.10 -34.97 -13.43
CA LYS A 699 0.34 -34.76 -13.18
C LYS A 699 0.73 -33.29 -13.06
N PHE A 700 -0.18 -32.35 -13.38
CA PHE A 700 0.06 -30.91 -13.38
C PHE A 700 1.29 -30.47 -14.21
N GLN A 701 1.73 -31.31 -15.15
CA GLN A 701 2.88 -31.06 -16.02
C GLN A 701 2.39 -30.68 -17.42
N LEU A 702 2.88 -29.56 -17.93
CA LEU A 702 2.62 -29.09 -19.29
C LEU A 702 3.56 -29.81 -20.27
N LYS A 703 2.99 -30.32 -21.37
CA LYS A 703 3.72 -30.98 -22.46
C LYS A 703 3.33 -30.39 -23.80
N ASP A 704 4.27 -30.40 -24.75
CA ASP A 704 4.03 -29.88 -26.09
C ASP A 704 3.18 -30.82 -26.94
N GLY A 705 2.45 -30.21 -27.87
CA GLY A 705 1.57 -30.89 -28.82
C GLY A 705 0.14 -31.08 -28.30
N PRO A 706 -0.79 -31.44 -29.19
CA PRO A 706 -2.14 -31.79 -28.79
C PRO A 706 -2.18 -33.18 -28.14
N ARG A 707 -3.08 -33.36 -27.17
CA ARG A 707 -3.43 -34.68 -26.64
C ARG A 707 -4.93 -34.79 -26.48
N HIS A 708 -5.51 -35.75 -27.17
CA HIS A 708 -6.92 -36.07 -27.05
C HIS A 708 -7.12 -37.06 -25.90
N VAL A 709 -7.98 -36.70 -24.93
CA VAL A 709 -8.40 -37.60 -23.85
C VAL A 709 -9.88 -37.94 -24.07
N PRO A 710 -10.19 -39.10 -24.70
CA PRO A 710 -11.55 -39.43 -25.07
C PRO A 710 -12.44 -39.53 -23.82
N HIS A 711 -13.64 -38.94 -23.92
CA HIS A 711 -14.70 -39.03 -22.91
C HIS A 711 -14.29 -38.57 -21.49
N TYR A 712 -13.37 -37.62 -21.37
CA TYR A 712 -12.91 -37.09 -20.08
C TYR A 712 -14.07 -36.72 -19.13
N GLY A 713 -15.06 -35.95 -19.60
CA GLY A 713 -16.18 -35.52 -18.78
C GLY A 713 -17.00 -36.69 -18.22
N LEU A 714 -17.19 -37.74 -19.02
CA LEU A 714 -17.89 -38.96 -18.58
C LEU A 714 -17.06 -39.76 -17.57
N ARG A 715 -15.73 -39.74 -17.68
CA ARG A 715 -14.81 -40.37 -16.72
C ARG A 715 -14.80 -39.61 -15.39
N LEU A 716 -14.84 -38.28 -15.42
CA LEU A 716 -14.93 -37.49 -14.20
C LEU A 716 -16.28 -37.69 -13.49
N ALA A 717 -17.37 -37.83 -14.25
CA ALA A 717 -18.68 -38.19 -13.71
C ALA A 717 -18.69 -39.58 -13.03
N GLU A 718 -17.97 -40.56 -13.61
CA GLU A 718 -17.75 -41.89 -13.00
C GLU A 718 -17.04 -41.78 -11.65
N VAL A 719 -15.97 -40.97 -11.58
CA VAL A 719 -15.21 -40.72 -10.34
C VAL A 719 -16.02 -39.93 -9.32
N ALA A 720 -16.89 -39.01 -9.76
CA ALA A 720 -17.78 -38.25 -8.89
C ALA A 720 -18.93 -39.08 -8.30
N GLY A 721 -19.08 -40.34 -8.73
CA GLY A 721 -20.07 -41.29 -8.19
C GLY A 721 -21.44 -41.23 -8.86
N LEU A 722 -21.52 -40.78 -10.12
CA LEU A 722 -22.78 -40.87 -10.88
C LEU A 722 -23.15 -42.35 -11.12
N PRO A 723 -24.45 -42.72 -11.14
CA PRO A 723 -24.86 -44.10 -11.37
C PRO A 723 -24.41 -44.65 -12.73
N ASP A 724 -23.96 -45.91 -12.77
CA ASP A 724 -23.48 -46.58 -13.99
C ASP A 724 -24.52 -46.62 -15.13
N SER A 725 -25.81 -46.63 -14.81
CA SER A 725 -26.89 -46.55 -15.80
C SER A 725 -26.89 -45.21 -16.54
N VAL A 726 -26.64 -44.10 -15.84
CA VAL A 726 -26.55 -42.75 -16.41
C VAL A 726 -25.31 -42.64 -17.28
N ILE A 727 -24.16 -43.13 -16.79
CA ILE A 727 -22.89 -43.08 -17.54
C ILE A 727 -22.96 -43.91 -18.83
N ARG A 728 -23.55 -45.12 -18.78
CA ARG A 728 -23.76 -45.94 -19.98
C ARG A 728 -24.65 -45.24 -21.01
N THR A 729 -25.73 -44.61 -20.55
CA THR A 729 -26.64 -43.86 -21.42
C THR A 729 -25.92 -42.66 -22.05
N ALA A 730 -25.18 -41.90 -21.24
CA ALA A 730 -24.40 -40.76 -21.70
C ALA A 730 -23.34 -41.16 -22.76
N ARG A 731 -22.62 -42.28 -22.56
CA ARG A 731 -21.69 -42.83 -23.56
C ARG A 731 -22.40 -43.15 -24.88
N SER A 732 -23.57 -43.79 -24.83
CA SER A 732 -24.35 -44.11 -26.03
C SER A 732 -24.79 -42.85 -26.79
N ILE A 733 -25.24 -41.81 -26.06
CA ILE A 733 -25.62 -40.53 -26.66
C ILE A 733 -24.42 -39.83 -27.30
N THR A 734 -23.28 -39.75 -26.61
CA THR A 734 -22.06 -39.15 -27.16
C THR A 734 -21.63 -39.85 -28.45
N SER A 735 -21.67 -41.18 -28.48
CA SER A 735 -21.33 -41.98 -29.67
C SER A 735 -22.19 -41.61 -30.88
N ARG A 736 -23.50 -41.45 -30.67
CA ARG A 736 -24.45 -41.05 -31.72
C ARG A 736 -24.28 -39.61 -32.19
N ILE A 737 -23.82 -38.72 -31.30
CA ILE A 737 -23.53 -37.32 -31.65
C ILE A 737 -22.27 -37.26 -32.51
N THR A 738 -21.21 -37.99 -32.13
CA THR A 738 -19.97 -38.05 -32.92
C THR A 738 -20.16 -38.69 -34.30
N GLU A 739 -21.11 -39.62 -34.46
CA GLU A 739 -21.45 -40.20 -35.77
C GLU A 739 -22.27 -39.26 -36.69
N LYS A 740 -22.90 -38.22 -36.13
CA LYS A 740 -23.78 -37.29 -36.86
C LYS A 740 -23.11 -35.96 -37.24
N VAL A 741 -21.93 -35.67 -36.70
CA VAL A 741 -21.13 -34.50 -37.09
C VAL A 741 -20.20 -34.97 -38.21
N PRO A 742 -20.42 -34.56 -39.47
CA PRO A 742 -19.58 -34.95 -40.60
C PRO A 742 -18.16 -34.38 -40.49
#